data_AF-A0A2H1VWY0-F1
#
_entry.id   AF-A0A2H1VWY0-F1
#
_cell.length_a   1.000
_cell.length_b   1.000
_cell.length_c   1.000
_cell.angle_alpha   90.00
_cell.angle_beta   90.00
_cell.angle_gamma   90.00
#
_symmetry.space_group_name_H-M   'P 1'
#
loop_
_entity.id
_entity.type
_entity.pdbx_description
1 polymer ?
#
loop_
_entity_poly.entity_id
_entity_poly.type
_entity_poly.pdbx_seq_one_letter_code
_entity_poly.pdbx_strand_id
1 'polypeptide(L)'
;MNMIGGSQTHPQECSIAYLWWKIDCTVGAVAGQLASAWQRVRFPYGATLCVIHKLLFRVWVSCICELVLIANNGIGAVKCMRSVRRWSYEMFKNERAVRFVVMVTPEDLKANAEYIKMADHYVPVPGGSNNNNYANVELIVDIAIRTQVQAVWAGWGHASENPKLPELLHRAGVVFIGPPEKAMWALGDKIASSIVAQTAEIPTLPWSGSELKAEYNSKKIKISSELFARGCVTTPEEGLQAAQKIGFPVMIKASEGGGGKGIRKVENPDDFNSAFRQVQAEVPGSPIFVMKLAKSARHLEVQLLADQYGNAISLFGRDCSIQRRHQKIIEEAPAAIAKPDVFIEMEKAAVRLAKMVGYVSAGTVEYLYEPATGAYYFLELNPRLQVEHPCTEMVADVNLPAAQLQIAMGLPLYHIKDIRLLYGESPWGLSQIEFDEPKQRPSPWGHVIAARITSENPDEGFKPSSGTVQELNFRSSKNVWGYFSVAASGGLHEFADSQFGHCFSWGETREQARENLVIALKELSIRGDFRTTVEYLITLLETGAFQNNDIDTAWLDALIAERMQSEKPDIMLGVICGSILIADAYITANFQEFKSALEKGQIQGSSALSNCVEVELIHSGSKYKVSATKSGPTSYFLAMNGSFKEMEVHKLTDGGMLLSIDGASFTTYLRDEVDKYRIVIGNQTVVFDKEKDPSKLRAPSAGKLINTLVEDGGHVDKGQPYAEIEVMKMVMTLAAPESGKVTWILRPGAVLDMGAMIGTLELDDPSLVTTATPYKGQFPIEDNNQLSEKLNHAHNKYKA
;
A
#
# COMPACT_ATOMS: atom_id res chain seq x y z
N MET A 1 -20.79 -73.00 39.96
CA MET A 1 -19.56 -72.72 40.74
C MET A 1 -19.15 -71.29 40.42
N ASN A 2 -19.32 -70.41 41.42
CA ASN A 2 -18.63 -69.15 41.72
C ASN A 2 -18.05 -68.30 40.57
N MET A 3 -18.63 -67.11 40.31
CA MET A 3 -18.39 -65.79 40.97
C MET A 3 -17.20 -65.06 40.31
N ILE A 4 -17.16 -63.78 39.94
CA ILE A 4 -17.97 -62.53 39.95
C ILE A 4 -17.18 -61.65 38.93
N GLY A 5 -17.68 -60.83 38.00
CA GLY A 5 -18.79 -59.88 38.00
C GLY A 5 -18.22 -58.44 37.92
N GLY A 6 -18.47 -57.72 36.81
CA GLY A 6 -18.03 -56.32 36.65
C GLY A 6 -18.26 -55.76 35.25
N SER A 7 -19.46 -55.26 34.99
CA SER A 7 -19.94 -54.64 33.75
C SER A 7 -19.74 -53.12 33.69
N GLN A 8 -19.42 -52.62 32.49
CA GLN A 8 -19.80 -51.34 31.85
C GLN A 8 -19.91 -50.04 32.68
N THR A 9 -19.18 -49.00 32.24
CA THR A 9 -19.63 -47.59 32.33
C THR A 9 -19.21 -46.79 31.09
N HIS A 10 -20.21 -46.20 30.41
CA HIS A 10 -20.09 -45.08 29.47
C HIS A 10 -19.60 -43.79 30.20
N PRO A 11 -18.99 -42.81 29.52
CA PRO A 11 -18.47 -41.62 30.16
C PRO A 11 -19.53 -40.52 30.30
N GLN A 12 -19.84 -40.13 31.54
CA GLN A 12 -20.48 -38.86 31.89
C GLN A 12 -19.40 -37.87 32.34
N GLU A 13 -18.98 -36.97 31.46
CA GLU A 13 -18.26 -35.75 31.84
C GLU A 13 -18.93 -34.56 31.16
N CYS A 14 -19.95 -34.00 31.80
CA CYS A 14 -20.49 -32.68 31.44
C CYS A 14 -21.39 -32.14 32.57
N SER A 15 -20.81 -31.68 33.68
CA SER A 15 -21.60 -30.99 34.72
C SER A 15 -20.73 -30.18 35.71
N ILE A 16 -20.10 -29.11 35.23
CA ILE A 16 -19.73 -27.94 36.06
C ILE A 16 -20.20 -26.62 35.42
N ALA A 17 -20.47 -26.59 34.11
CA ALA A 17 -21.00 -25.41 33.42
C ALA A 17 -22.50 -25.11 33.70
N TYR A 18 -23.25 -26.04 34.30
CA TYR A 18 -24.70 -25.92 34.46
C TYR A 18 -25.18 -25.21 35.73
N LEU A 19 -24.28 -24.80 36.64
CA LEU A 19 -24.68 -24.21 37.92
C LEU A 19 -24.77 -22.67 37.95
N TRP A 20 -24.53 -21.98 36.83
CA TRP A 20 -24.49 -20.51 36.79
C TRP A 20 -25.59 -19.86 35.94
N TRP A 21 -26.67 -20.60 35.63
CA TRP A 21 -27.78 -20.10 34.82
C TRP A 21 -29.01 -19.64 35.62
N LYS A 22 -28.87 -19.41 36.93
CA LYS A 22 -29.94 -18.91 37.82
C LYS A 22 -29.37 -18.11 38.99
N ILE A 23 -28.85 -16.92 38.75
CA ILE A 23 -28.77 -15.88 39.79
C ILE A 23 -29.23 -14.58 39.16
N ASP A 24 -30.47 -14.24 39.47
CA ASP A 24 -31.16 -13.01 39.09
C ASP A 24 -30.50 -11.79 39.74
N CYS A 25 -30.67 -10.64 39.09
CA CYS A 25 -30.23 -9.33 39.52
C CYS A 25 -30.70 -8.97 40.94
N THR A 26 -29.79 -8.97 41.92
CA THR A 26 -29.66 -8.01 43.04
C THR A 26 -28.55 -8.49 43.98
N VAL A 27 -27.93 -7.56 44.73
CA VAL A 27 -26.90 -7.78 45.77
C VAL A 27 -25.44 -7.63 45.30
N GLY A 28 -25.02 -6.36 45.18
CA GLY A 28 -23.62 -5.93 45.05
C GLY A 28 -22.77 -6.02 46.33
N ALA A 29 -23.03 -6.98 47.23
CA ALA A 29 -22.37 -7.04 48.54
C ALA A 29 -21.50 -8.29 48.78
N VAL A 30 -21.44 -9.26 47.86
CA VAL A 30 -20.75 -10.55 48.10
C VAL A 30 -19.35 -10.64 47.45
N ALA A 31 -18.98 -9.68 46.59
CA ALA A 31 -17.68 -9.70 45.89
C ALA A 31 -16.46 -9.64 46.85
N GLY A 32 -16.59 -8.99 48.01
CA GLY A 32 -15.51 -8.87 48.99
C GLY A 32 -15.23 -10.15 49.81
N GLN A 33 -16.22 -11.02 49.99
CA GLN A 33 -16.05 -12.26 50.78
C GLN A 33 -15.61 -13.46 49.94
N LEU A 34 -15.83 -13.44 48.62
CA LEU A 34 -15.34 -14.48 47.70
C LEU A 34 -13.84 -14.35 47.40
N ALA A 35 -13.27 -13.14 47.50
CA ALA A 35 -11.84 -12.91 47.32
C ALA A 35 -10.97 -13.55 48.43
N SER A 36 -11.48 -13.64 49.67
CA SER A 36 -10.74 -14.25 50.79
C SER A 36 -10.86 -15.78 50.83
N ALA A 37 -11.94 -16.35 50.27
CA ALA A 37 -12.13 -17.80 50.17
C ALA A 37 -11.20 -18.47 49.12
N TRP A 38 -10.73 -17.72 48.12
CA TRP A 38 -9.91 -18.25 47.02
C TRP A 38 -8.39 -18.29 47.29
N GLN A 39 -7.88 -17.58 48.31
CA GLN A 39 -6.48 -17.70 48.75
C GLN A 39 -6.14 -19.09 49.33
N ARG A 40 -7.12 -19.98 49.53
CA ARG A 40 -6.94 -21.32 50.09
C ARG A 40 -7.24 -22.48 49.14
N VAL A 41 -7.44 -22.22 47.84
CA VAL A 41 -7.62 -23.30 46.85
C VAL A 41 -6.26 -23.70 46.29
N ARG A 42 -5.69 -24.81 46.79
CA ARG A 42 -4.60 -25.51 46.10
C ARG A 42 -5.20 -26.29 44.94
N PHE A 43 -4.90 -25.86 43.72
CA PHE A 43 -5.21 -26.65 42.52
C PHE A 43 -4.39 -27.95 42.53
N PRO A 44 -5.00 -29.12 42.29
CA PRO A 44 -4.24 -30.34 42.05
C PRO A 44 -3.59 -30.25 40.67
N TYR A 45 -2.27 -30.44 40.61
CA TYR A 45 -1.43 -30.49 39.42
C TYR A 45 -1.36 -29.20 38.56
N GLY A 46 -0.38 -28.34 38.87
CA GLY A 46 0.42 -27.62 37.86
C GLY A 46 -0.24 -26.62 36.91
N ALA A 47 -1.55 -26.32 37.02
CA ALA A 47 -2.20 -25.33 36.17
C ALA A 47 -1.77 -23.91 36.59
N THR A 48 -0.80 -23.35 35.88
CA THR A 48 -0.42 -21.95 36.01
C THR A 48 -1.48 -21.12 35.29
N LEU A 49 -2.17 -20.21 35.98
CA LEU A 49 -3.10 -19.28 35.33
C LEU A 49 -2.41 -18.55 34.18
N CYS A 50 -2.99 -18.59 32.98
CA CYS A 50 -2.43 -17.91 31.81
C CYS A 50 -2.29 -16.40 32.08
N VAL A 51 -1.25 -15.78 31.50
CA VAL A 51 -0.88 -14.38 31.76
C VAL A 51 -1.99 -13.40 31.36
N ILE A 52 -2.75 -13.70 30.28
CA ILE A 52 -3.91 -12.90 29.88
C ILE A 52 -5.00 -12.95 30.96
N HIS A 53 -5.21 -14.10 31.62
CA HIS A 53 -6.20 -14.22 32.69
C HIS A 53 -5.96 -13.22 33.83
N LYS A 54 -4.72 -12.77 34.07
CA LYS A 54 -4.41 -11.75 35.09
C LYS A 54 -4.95 -10.36 34.75
N LEU A 55 -5.08 -9.99 33.46
CA LEU A 55 -5.81 -8.79 33.04
C LEU A 55 -7.31 -8.94 33.35
N LEU A 56 -7.83 -10.14 33.07
CA LEU A 56 -9.24 -10.51 33.18
C LEU A 56 -9.75 -10.57 34.63
N PHE A 57 -8.87 -10.67 35.64
CA PHE A 57 -9.29 -10.56 37.05
C PHE A 57 -9.77 -9.17 37.46
N ARG A 58 -9.46 -8.12 36.67
CA ARG A 58 -9.87 -6.73 36.98
C ARG A 58 -11.12 -6.28 36.25
N VAL A 59 -11.47 -6.91 35.12
CA VAL A 59 -12.55 -6.49 34.23
C VAL A 59 -13.24 -7.71 33.64
N TRP A 60 -14.57 -7.72 33.59
CA TRP A 60 -15.33 -8.80 32.95
C TRP A 60 -15.17 -8.76 31.43
N VAL A 61 -14.96 -9.91 30.82
CA VAL A 61 -14.66 -10.09 29.39
C VAL A 61 -15.45 -11.31 28.90
N SER A 62 -16.00 -11.24 27.68
CA SER A 62 -16.90 -12.28 27.15
C SER A 62 -16.16 -13.46 26.51
N CYS A 63 -14.92 -13.27 26.04
CA CYS A 63 -14.07 -14.34 25.52
C CYS A 63 -12.57 -14.05 25.68
N ILE A 64 -11.74 -15.11 25.64
CA ILE A 64 -10.28 -15.02 25.77
C ILE A 64 -9.66 -15.34 24.42
N CYS A 65 -8.91 -14.38 23.85
CA CYS A 65 -8.24 -14.54 22.56
C CYS A 65 -6.73 -14.67 22.75
N GLU A 66 -6.22 -15.90 22.82
CA GLU A 66 -4.78 -16.18 22.98
C GLU A 66 -4.10 -16.56 21.66
N LEU A 67 -4.88 -17.00 20.68
CA LEU A 67 -4.44 -17.42 19.35
C LEU A 67 -5.34 -16.79 18.28
N VAL A 68 -4.73 -15.99 17.41
CA VAL A 68 -5.39 -15.24 16.35
C VAL A 68 -4.92 -15.74 14.99
N LEU A 69 -5.86 -16.07 14.10
CA LEU A 69 -5.57 -16.31 12.68
C LEU A 69 -5.59 -14.97 11.93
N ILE A 70 -4.54 -14.68 11.18
CA ILE A 70 -4.48 -13.56 10.25
C ILE A 70 -4.88 -14.07 8.87
N ALA A 71 -6.06 -13.64 8.40
CA ALA A 71 -6.58 -13.90 7.06
C ALA A 71 -6.15 -12.77 6.09
N ASN A 72 -4.85 -12.47 6.07
CA ASN A 72 -4.25 -11.40 5.27
C ASN A 72 -2.74 -11.69 5.08
N ASN A 73 -2.09 -10.92 4.21
CA ASN A 73 -0.65 -10.97 3.93
C ASN A 73 -0.01 -9.57 3.99
N GLY A 74 1.23 -9.46 3.48
CA GLY A 74 1.91 -8.19 3.27
C GLY A 74 1.96 -7.25 4.49
N ILE A 75 1.73 -5.96 4.23
CA ILE A 75 1.78 -4.86 5.21
C ILE A 75 0.76 -5.06 6.36
N GLY A 76 -0.43 -5.57 6.04
CA GLY A 76 -1.51 -5.76 7.02
C GLY A 76 -1.12 -6.75 8.11
N ALA A 77 -0.62 -7.92 7.72
CA ALA A 77 -0.19 -8.94 8.66
C ALA A 77 0.98 -8.45 9.55
N VAL A 78 2.00 -7.81 8.96
CA VAL A 78 3.13 -7.23 9.70
C VAL A 78 2.65 -6.22 10.74
N LYS A 79 1.80 -5.26 10.34
CA LYS A 79 1.35 -4.19 11.23
C LYS A 79 0.50 -4.73 12.37
N CYS A 80 -0.43 -5.64 12.11
CA CYS A 80 -1.24 -6.26 13.16
C CYS A 80 -0.36 -6.93 14.21
N MET A 81 0.55 -7.82 13.79
CA MET A 81 1.44 -8.53 14.71
C MET A 81 2.33 -7.58 15.52
N ARG A 82 2.99 -6.60 14.88
CA ARG A 82 3.83 -5.63 15.62
C ARG A 82 3.03 -4.89 16.68
N SER A 83 1.84 -4.42 16.33
CA SER A 83 1.01 -3.58 17.19
C SER A 83 0.48 -4.37 18.40
N VAL A 84 -0.06 -5.56 18.16
CA VAL A 84 -0.58 -6.43 19.23
C VAL A 84 0.56 -6.97 20.09
N ARG A 85 1.72 -7.33 19.52
CA ARG A 85 2.90 -7.77 20.29
C ARG A 85 3.48 -6.66 21.15
N ARG A 86 3.55 -5.42 20.63
CA ARG A 86 3.97 -4.24 21.41
C ARG A 86 3.07 -4.04 22.62
N TRP A 87 1.75 -4.04 22.41
CA TRP A 87 0.77 -3.96 23.50
C TRP A 87 0.90 -5.14 24.47
N SER A 88 1.05 -6.36 23.94
CA SER A 88 1.22 -7.57 24.75
C SER A 88 2.45 -7.49 25.63
N TYR A 89 3.58 -7.03 25.10
CA TYR A 89 4.80 -6.83 25.88
C TYR A 89 4.63 -5.72 26.91
N GLU A 90 3.96 -4.62 26.56
CA GLU A 90 3.71 -3.54 27.49
C GLU A 90 2.88 -3.98 28.70
N MET A 91 1.77 -4.69 28.43
CA MET A 91 0.79 -5.13 29.43
C MET A 91 1.25 -6.35 30.22
N PHE A 92 1.94 -7.28 29.58
CA PHE A 92 2.22 -8.62 30.12
C PHE A 92 3.70 -8.94 30.27
N LYS A 93 4.60 -8.06 29.77
CA LYS A 93 6.04 -8.33 29.64
C LYS A 93 6.35 -9.60 28.85
N ASN A 94 5.44 -9.98 27.96
CA ASN A 94 5.56 -11.10 27.04
C ASN A 94 4.93 -10.69 25.70
N GLU A 95 5.76 -10.51 24.67
CA GLU A 95 5.27 -10.17 23.33
C GLU A 95 4.40 -11.28 22.71
N ARG A 96 4.60 -12.54 23.11
CA ARG A 96 3.85 -13.71 22.64
C ARG A 96 2.68 -14.09 23.54
N ALA A 97 2.20 -13.16 24.38
CA ALA A 97 0.98 -13.39 25.16
C ALA A 97 -0.21 -13.66 24.22
N VAL A 98 -0.25 -12.98 23.07
CA VAL A 98 -1.13 -13.29 21.94
C VAL A 98 -0.27 -13.92 20.84
N ARG A 99 -0.65 -15.12 20.40
CA ARG A 99 0.02 -15.88 19.36
C ARG A 99 -0.68 -15.72 18.02
N PHE A 100 0.08 -15.83 16.93
CA PHE A 100 -0.44 -15.65 15.58
C PHE A 100 -0.28 -16.90 14.71
N VAL A 101 -1.38 -17.28 14.06
CA VAL A 101 -1.38 -18.19 12.91
C VAL A 101 -1.53 -17.35 11.64
N VAL A 102 -0.73 -17.59 10.61
CA VAL A 102 -0.85 -16.89 9.32
C VAL A 102 -1.12 -17.86 8.18
N MET A 103 -1.92 -17.44 7.20
CA MET A 103 -2.08 -18.14 5.92
C MET A 103 -0.91 -17.76 5.00
N VAL A 104 -0.36 -18.72 4.25
CA VAL A 104 0.82 -18.49 3.40
C VAL A 104 0.64 -19.13 2.03
N THR A 105 0.71 -18.32 0.97
CA THR A 105 0.73 -18.81 -0.41
C THR A 105 2.14 -19.25 -0.82
N PRO A 106 2.28 -20.15 -1.82
CA PRO A 106 3.58 -20.48 -2.40
C PRO A 106 4.35 -19.26 -2.90
N GLU A 107 3.65 -18.25 -3.43
CA GLU A 107 4.22 -17.02 -3.97
C GLU A 107 4.77 -16.12 -2.86
N ASP A 108 4.01 -15.90 -1.77
CA ASP A 108 4.48 -15.15 -0.59
C ASP A 108 5.70 -15.82 0.05
N LEU A 109 5.70 -17.17 0.10
CA LEU A 109 6.81 -17.95 0.63
C LEU A 109 8.07 -17.79 -0.24
N LYS A 110 7.93 -17.89 -1.57
CA LYS A 110 9.02 -17.68 -2.53
C LYS A 110 9.56 -16.25 -2.48
N ALA A 111 8.68 -15.28 -2.27
CA ALA A 111 9.01 -13.86 -2.12
C ALA A 111 9.67 -13.52 -0.77
N ASN A 112 9.75 -14.49 0.15
CA ASN A 112 10.32 -14.31 1.48
C ASN A 112 9.61 -13.22 2.32
N ALA A 113 8.28 -13.19 2.24
CA ALA A 113 7.46 -12.16 2.88
C ALA A 113 7.66 -12.10 4.40
N GLU A 114 7.80 -10.89 4.95
CA GLU A 114 8.27 -10.69 6.33
C GLU A 114 7.29 -11.22 7.39
N TYR A 115 5.98 -11.16 7.11
CA TYR A 115 4.95 -11.62 8.03
C TYR A 115 5.07 -13.13 8.34
N ILE A 116 5.61 -13.93 7.42
CA ILE A 116 5.76 -15.38 7.60
C ILE A 116 6.74 -15.67 8.74
N LYS A 117 7.87 -14.96 8.79
CA LYS A 117 8.91 -15.10 9.82
C LYS A 117 8.45 -14.56 11.17
N MET A 118 7.58 -13.57 11.15
CA MET A 118 7.05 -12.96 12.35
C MET A 118 6.03 -13.87 13.04
N ALA A 119 5.25 -14.65 12.31
CA ALA A 119 4.18 -15.47 12.87
C ALA A 119 4.70 -16.57 13.82
N ASP A 120 3.85 -17.00 14.76
CA ASP A 120 4.17 -18.12 15.66
C ASP A 120 3.91 -19.48 14.98
N HIS A 121 2.95 -19.51 14.06
CA HIS A 121 2.60 -20.67 13.25
C HIS A 121 2.12 -20.22 11.86
N TYR A 122 2.32 -21.05 10.84
CA TYR A 122 1.83 -20.77 9.49
C TYR A 122 1.10 -21.97 8.91
N VAL A 123 0.13 -21.71 8.04
CA VAL A 123 -0.65 -22.72 7.31
C VAL A 123 -0.50 -22.48 5.81
N PRO A 124 0.02 -23.45 5.03
CA PRO A 124 0.08 -23.32 3.58
C PRO A 124 -1.33 -23.32 2.97
N VAL A 125 -1.57 -22.42 2.03
CA VAL A 125 -2.84 -22.27 1.31
C VAL A 125 -2.61 -22.26 -0.20
N PRO A 126 -3.64 -22.50 -1.04
CA PRO A 126 -3.49 -22.47 -2.49
C PRO A 126 -2.95 -21.13 -3.00
N GLY A 127 -2.09 -21.18 -4.03
CA GLY A 127 -1.56 -19.98 -4.69
C GLY A 127 -2.54 -19.32 -5.67
N GLY A 128 -2.03 -18.41 -6.48
CA GLY A 128 -2.81 -17.67 -7.46
C GLY A 128 -3.58 -16.48 -6.87
N SER A 129 -4.73 -16.17 -7.48
CA SER A 129 -5.55 -15.02 -7.10
C SER A 129 -6.15 -15.19 -5.70
N ASN A 130 -6.42 -14.06 -5.03
CA ASN A 130 -6.89 -14.04 -3.65
C ASN A 130 -8.17 -14.85 -3.38
N ASN A 131 -9.05 -15.01 -4.38
CA ASN A 131 -10.25 -15.86 -4.31
C ASN A 131 -9.98 -17.32 -3.94
N ASN A 132 -8.75 -17.81 -4.15
CA ASN A 132 -8.35 -19.17 -3.79
C ASN A 132 -7.84 -19.26 -2.34
N ASN A 133 -7.47 -18.13 -1.72
CA ASN A 133 -6.77 -18.08 -0.45
C ASN A 133 -7.34 -17.02 0.51
N TYR A 134 -6.77 -15.81 0.57
CA TYR A 134 -7.10 -14.78 1.56
C TYR A 134 -8.51 -14.21 1.43
N ALA A 135 -9.15 -14.33 0.27
CA ALA A 135 -10.55 -13.94 0.04
C ALA A 135 -11.52 -15.15 0.10
N ASN A 136 -10.99 -16.37 0.28
CA ASN A 136 -11.81 -17.58 0.35
C ASN A 136 -12.34 -17.79 1.78
N VAL A 137 -13.58 -17.35 2.02
CA VAL A 137 -14.22 -17.42 3.34
C VAL A 137 -14.32 -18.85 3.86
N GLU A 138 -14.70 -19.81 3.02
CA GLU A 138 -14.88 -21.21 3.43
C GLU A 138 -13.54 -21.82 3.88
N LEU A 139 -12.47 -21.53 3.15
CA LEU A 139 -11.11 -21.94 3.51
C LEU A 139 -10.64 -21.28 4.82
N ILE A 140 -10.89 -19.98 5.02
CA ILE A 140 -10.50 -19.28 6.25
C ILE A 140 -11.20 -19.93 7.46
N VAL A 141 -12.49 -20.25 7.34
CA VAL A 141 -13.27 -20.89 8.41
C VAL A 141 -12.75 -22.31 8.68
N ASP A 142 -12.47 -23.10 7.64
CA ASP A 142 -11.84 -24.43 7.80
C ASP A 142 -10.52 -24.36 8.56
N ILE A 143 -9.63 -23.44 8.16
CA ILE A 143 -8.34 -23.23 8.82
C ILE A 143 -8.54 -22.81 10.27
N ALA A 144 -9.47 -21.89 10.54
CA ALA A 144 -9.75 -21.43 11.89
C ALA A 144 -10.19 -22.59 12.80
N ILE A 145 -11.07 -23.47 12.30
CA ILE A 145 -11.53 -24.66 13.03
C ILE A 145 -10.38 -25.65 13.25
N ARG A 146 -9.63 -25.98 12.19
CA ARG A 146 -8.53 -26.96 12.24
C ARG A 146 -7.39 -26.55 13.16
N THR A 147 -7.12 -25.24 13.23
CA THR A 147 -6.06 -24.67 14.09
C THR A 147 -6.57 -24.26 15.47
N GLN A 148 -7.87 -24.40 15.73
CA GLN A 148 -8.53 -24.05 16.99
C GLN A 148 -8.23 -22.62 17.46
N VAL A 149 -8.14 -21.67 16.52
CA VAL A 149 -7.98 -20.25 16.87
C VAL A 149 -9.24 -19.72 17.55
N GLN A 150 -9.08 -18.76 18.46
CA GLN A 150 -10.23 -18.13 19.11
C GLN A 150 -10.75 -16.95 18.32
N ALA A 151 -9.90 -16.33 17.50
CA ALA A 151 -10.28 -15.18 16.71
C ALA A 151 -9.61 -15.13 15.33
N VAL A 152 -10.25 -14.43 14.39
CA VAL A 152 -9.71 -14.14 13.05
C VAL A 152 -9.61 -12.62 12.86
N TRP A 153 -8.46 -12.15 12.38
CA TRP A 153 -8.24 -10.78 11.94
C TRP A 153 -8.07 -10.75 10.42
N ALA A 154 -8.88 -9.95 9.73
CA ALA A 154 -8.82 -9.82 8.27
C ALA A 154 -8.15 -8.53 7.80
N GLY A 155 -7.97 -7.52 8.67
CA GLY A 155 -7.35 -6.25 8.30
C GLY A 155 -8.11 -5.51 7.21
N TRP A 156 -7.45 -5.27 6.07
CA TRP A 156 -8.02 -4.64 4.88
C TRP A 156 -7.77 -5.48 3.62
N GLY A 157 -8.62 -5.30 2.61
CA GLY A 157 -8.59 -6.10 1.40
C GLY A 157 -9.04 -7.53 1.63
N HIS A 158 -8.96 -8.35 0.57
CA HIS A 158 -9.36 -9.75 0.61
C HIS A 158 -10.79 -9.95 1.17
N ALA A 159 -10.97 -10.75 2.23
CA ALA A 159 -12.25 -11.00 2.86
C ALA A 159 -12.65 -9.97 3.95
N SER A 160 -11.91 -8.87 4.12
CA SER A 160 -12.14 -7.92 5.23
C SER A 160 -13.52 -7.26 5.24
N GLU A 161 -14.13 -7.11 4.07
CA GLU A 161 -15.44 -6.48 3.87
C GLU A 161 -16.52 -7.50 3.47
N ASN A 162 -16.22 -8.80 3.52
CA ASN A 162 -17.16 -9.85 3.14
C ASN A 162 -18.02 -10.26 4.35
N PRO A 163 -19.34 -9.96 4.39
CA PRO A 163 -20.19 -10.24 5.55
C PRO A 163 -20.33 -11.74 5.85
N LYS A 164 -20.10 -12.63 4.88
CA LYS A 164 -20.11 -14.08 5.11
C LYS A 164 -19.02 -14.56 6.05
N LEU A 165 -17.89 -13.83 6.13
CA LEU A 165 -16.78 -14.19 7.01
C LEU A 165 -17.18 -14.13 8.50
N PRO A 166 -17.62 -12.98 9.05
CA PRO A 166 -18.10 -12.94 10.43
C PRO A 166 -19.31 -13.85 10.67
N GLU A 167 -20.22 -14.02 9.68
CA GLU A 167 -21.37 -14.93 9.79
C GLU A 167 -20.93 -16.38 10.06
N LEU A 168 -20.04 -16.92 9.22
CA LEU A 168 -19.61 -18.32 9.31
C LEU A 168 -18.66 -18.55 10.48
N LEU A 169 -17.78 -17.59 10.81
CA LEU A 169 -16.95 -17.67 12.01
C LEU A 169 -17.80 -17.69 13.28
N HIS A 170 -18.83 -16.85 13.36
CA HIS A 170 -19.74 -16.84 14.50
C HIS A 170 -20.47 -18.19 14.68
N ARG A 171 -20.92 -18.80 13.57
CA ARG A 171 -21.51 -20.17 13.60
C ARG A 171 -20.51 -21.23 14.08
N ALA A 172 -19.23 -21.04 13.78
CA ALA A 172 -18.15 -21.91 14.23
C ALA A 172 -17.64 -21.61 15.66
N GLY A 173 -18.21 -20.61 16.35
CA GLY A 173 -17.76 -20.19 17.68
C GLY A 173 -16.42 -19.44 17.70
N VAL A 174 -15.98 -18.91 16.55
CA VAL A 174 -14.73 -18.14 16.39
C VAL A 174 -15.06 -16.65 16.31
N VAL A 175 -14.32 -15.82 17.04
CA VAL A 175 -14.54 -14.37 17.10
C VAL A 175 -13.97 -13.69 15.86
N PHE A 176 -14.74 -12.82 15.22
CA PHE A 176 -14.22 -11.94 14.19
C PHE A 176 -13.73 -10.62 14.80
N ILE A 177 -12.48 -10.24 14.53
CA ILE A 177 -11.91 -8.97 14.98
C ILE A 177 -12.26 -7.87 13.96
N GLY A 178 -13.51 -7.41 14.01
CA GLY A 178 -14.10 -6.47 13.07
C GLY A 178 -15.60 -6.27 13.33
N PRO A 179 -16.32 -5.53 12.47
CA PRO A 179 -17.76 -5.37 12.63
C PRO A 179 -18.51 -6.67 12.32
N PRO A 180 -19.69 -6.90 12.94
CA PRO A 180 -20.51 -8.07 12.67
C PRO A 180 -21.15 -8.02 11.26
N GLU A 181 -21.57 -9.18 10.75
CA GLU A 181 -22.24 -9.37 9.44
C GLU A 181 -23.30 -8.29 9.14
N LYS A 182 -24.21 -8.04 10.09
CA LYS A 182 -25.32 -7.09 9.90
C LYS A 182 -24.84 -5.65 9.71
N ALA A 183 -23.84 -5.23 10.48
CA ALA A 183 -23.27 -3.89 10.35
C ALA A 183 -22.47 -3.77 9.06
N MET A 184 -21.69 -4.81 8.72
CA MET A 184 -20.92 -4.87 7.49
C MET A 184 -21.81 -4.84 6.24
N TRP A 185 -22.94 -5.56 6.22
CA TRP A 185 -23.89 -5.52 5.11
C TRP A 185 -24.61 -4.17 4.99
N ALA A 186 -25.08 -3.61 6.10
CA ALA A 186 -25.80 -2.33 6.11
C ALA A 186 -24.94 -1.14 5.64
N LEU A 187 -23.61 -1.25 5.77
CA LEU A 187 -22.66 -0.17 5.50
C LEU A 187 -21.73 -0.42 4.31
N GLY A 188 -21.51 -1.68 3.92
CA GLY A 188 -20.63 -2.04 2.81
C GLY A 188 -21.24 -1.76 1.43
N ASP A 189 -22.57 -1.81 1.32
CA ASP A 189 -23.26 -1.41 0.09
C ASP A 189 -23.46 0.13 0.05
N LYS A 190 -23.08 0.76 -1.06
CA LYS A 190 -23.08 2.23 -1.20
C LYS A 190 -24.48 2.85 -1.19
N ILE A 191 -25.47 2.12 -1.71
CA ILE A 191 -26.87 2.53 -1.72
C ILE A 191 -27.45 2.39 -0.30
N ALA A 192 -27.24 1.22 0.32
CA ALA A 192 -27.69 0.94 1.69
C ALA A 192 -27.10 1.94 2.68
N SER A 193 -25.77 2.13 2.66
CA SER A 193 -25.07 3.04 3.54
C SER A 193 -25.52 4.50 3.37
N SER A 194 -25.79 4.94 2.13
CA SER A 194 -26.35 6.28 1.86
C SER A 194 -27.75 6.46 2.44
N ILE A 195 -28.61 5.44 2.39
CA ILE A 195 -29.93 5.45 3.04
C ILE A 195 -29.78 5.54 4.56
N VAL A 196 -28.86 4.76 5.14
CA VAL A 196 -28.56 4.84 6.58
C VAL A 196 -28.04 6.22 6.97
N ALA A 197 -27.11 6.79 6.19
CA ALA A 197 -26.56 8.12 6.43
C ALA A 197 -27.67 9.20 6.42
N GLN A 198 -28.58 9.15 5.45
CA GLN A 198 -29.75 10.04 5.40
C GLN A 198 -30.71 9.84 6.58
N THR A 199 -30.85 8.60 7.06
CA THR A 199 -31.64 8.27 8.26
C THR A 199 -30.99 8.84 9.53
N ALA A 200 -29.66 8.87 9.58
CA ALA A 200 -28.86 9.48 10.65
C ALA A 200 -28.68 11.01 10.51
N GLU A 201 -29.39 11.63 9.56
CA GLU A 201 -29.35 13.06 9.27
C GLU A 201 -27.94 13.57 8.90
N ILE A 202 -27.20 12.72 8.20
CA ILE A 202 -25.88 13.05 7.67
C ILE A 202 -26.05 13.54 6.23
N PRO A 203 -25.50 14.70 5.86
CA PRO A 203 -25.58 15.18 4.49
C PRO A 203 -24.99 14.16 3.50
N THR A 204 -25.67 13.92 2.39
CA THR A 204 -25.18 13.10 1.27
C THR A 204 -25.18 13.94 0.01
N LEU A 205 -24.30 13.65 -0.95
CA LEU A 205 -24.38 14.29 -2.26
C LEU A 205 -25.70 13.95 -2.94
N PRO A 206 -26.28 14.85 -3.76
CA PRO A 206 -27.45 14.52 -4.55
C PRO A 206 -27.24 13.25 -5.37
N TRP A 207 -28.15 12.29 -5.24
CA TRP A 207 -28.08 10.98 -5.90
C TRP A 207 -29.48 10.43 -6.20
N SER A 208 -29.57 9.34 -6.95
CA SER A 208 -30.86 8.74 -7.36
C SER A 208 -31.76 8.38 -6.17
N GLY A 209 -31.18 8.06 -5.02
CA GLY A 209 -31.87 7.79 -3.76
C GLY A 209 -31.85 8.93 -2.74
N SER A 210 -31.70 10.19 -3.17
CA SER A 210 -31.85 11.34 -2.28
C SER A 210 -33.23 11.34 -1.60
N GLU A 211 -33.27 11.72 -0.33
CA GLU A 211 -34.45 11.77 0.55
C GLU A 211 -35.00 10.40 1.00
N LEU A 212 -34.32 9.29 0.68
CA LEU A 212 -34.68 7.97 1.18
C LEU A 212 -34.23 7.79 2.64
N LYS A 213 -35.19 7.52 3.53
CA LYS A 213 -34.96 7.20 4.94
C LYS A 213 -35.51 5.83 5.29
N ALA A 214 -34.76 5.05 6.05
CA ALA A 214 -35.16 3.75 6.55
C ALA A 214 -35.96 3.88 7.85
N GLU A 215 -36.73 2.83 8.17
CA GLU A 215 -37.38 2.72 9.48
C GLU A 215 -36.33 2.39 10.55
N TYR A 216 -36.29 3.20 11.61
CA TYR A 216 -35.38 3.04 12.74
C TYR A 216 -36.14 3.12 14.06
N ASN A 217 -36.07 2.06 14.87
CA ASN A 217 -36.75 1.96 16.17
C ASN A 217 -35.79 2.09 17.36
N SER A 218 -34.74 2.90 17.23
CA SER A 218 -33.70 3.14 18.24
C SER A 218 -32.81 1.93 18.59
N LYS A 219 -33.11 0.72 18.11
CA LYS A 219 -32.30 -0.48 18.34
C LYS A 219 -31.91 -1.20 17.06
N LYS A 220 -32.71 -1.09 16.01
CA LYS A 220 -32.46 -1.78 14.75
C LYS A 220 -32.90 -0.91 13.58
N ILE A 221 -32.00 -0.80 12.61
CA ILE A 221 -32.33 -0.26 11.29
C ILE A 221 -32.73 -1.40 10.36
N LYS A 222 -33.77 -1.18 9.55
CA LYS A 222 -34.21 -2.14 8.53
C LYS A 222 -34.41 -1.41 7.21
N ILE A 223 -33.65 -1.83 6.21
CA ILE A 223 -33.81 -1.37 4.83
C ILE A 223 -34.65 -2.43 4.10
N SER A 224 -35.86 -2.06 3.67
CA SER A 224 -36.68 -2.97 2.85
C SER A 224 -36.11 -3.06 1.44
N SER A 225 -36.31 -4.21 0.77
CA SER A 225 -35.87 -4.39 -0.63
C SER A 225 -36.51 -3.35 -1.56
N GLU A 226 -37.74 -2.92 -1.28
CA GLU A 226 -38.43 -1.86 -2.01
C GLU A 226 -37.75 -0.49 -1.82
N LEU A 227 -37.39 -0.14 -0.57
CA LEU A 227 -36.67 1.11 -0.29
C LEU A 227 -35.30 1.13 -0.95
N PHE A 228 -34.59 0.00 -0.90
CA PHE A 228 -33.31 -0.17 -1.58
C PHE A 228 -33.43 -0.02 -3.11
N ALA A 229 -34.42 -0.69 -3.72
CA ALA A 229 -34.66 -0.63 -5.15
C ALA A 229 -34.97 0.78 -5.65
N ARG A 230 -35.63 1.62 -4.85
CA ARG A 230 -35.89 3.04 -5.18
C ARG A 230 -34.62 3.89 -5.28
N GLY A 231 -33.53 3.50 -4.65
CA GLY A 231 -32.23 4.17 -4.80
C GLY A 231 -31.47 3.74 -6.05
N CYS A 232 -31.88 2.62 -6.66
CA CYS A 232 -31.25 2.03 -7.83
C CYS A 232 -31.84 2.59 -9.13
N VAL A 233 -31.07 2.48 -10.22
CA VAL A 233 -31.50 2.72 -11.59
C VAL A 233 -31.26 1.42 -12.37
N THR A 234 -32.31 0.90 -12.99
CA THR A 234 -32.25 -0.43 -13.65
C THR A 234 -32.05 -0.32 -15.15
N THR A 235 -32.51 0.78 -15.75
CA THR A 235 -32.39 1.06 -17.18
C THR A 235 -31.57 2.32 -17.45
N PRO A 236 -30.90 2.42 -18.62
CA PRO A 236 -30.24 3.65 -19.03
C PRO A 236 -31.17 4.88 -19.02
N GLU A 237 -32.44 4.68 -19.37
CA GLU A 237 -33.45 5.73 -19.40
C GLU A 237 -33.79 6.26 -18.00
N GLU A 238 -33.99 5.37 -17.02
CA GLU A 238 -34.15 5.75 -15.60
C GLU A 238 -32.91 6.47 -15.07
N GLY A 239 -31.72 5.95 -15.41
CA GLY A 239 -30.45 6.58 -15.05
C GLY A 239 -30.31 7.99 -15.61
N LEU A 240 -30.70 8.21 -16.85
CA LEU A 240 -30.64 9.51 -17.51
C LEU A 240 -31.62 10.51 -16.89
N GLN A 241 -32.83 10.07 -16.54
CA GLN A 241 -33.80 10.91 -15.81
C GLN A 241 -33.27 11.33 -14.43
N ALA A 242 -32.65 10.39 -13.70
CA ALA A 242 -31.99 10.70 -12.42
C ALA A 242 -30.85 11.70 -12.61
N ALA A 243 -30.01 11.50 -13.63
CA ALA A 243 -28.91 12.41 -13.97
C ALA A 243 -29.38 13.83 -14.31
N GLN A 244 -30.50 13.97 -15.03
CA GLN A 244 -31.11 15.26 -15.34
C GLN A 244 -31.65 15.98 -14.09
N LYS A 245 -32.26 15.24 -13.15
CA LYS A 245 -32.72 15.79 -11.87
C LYS A 245 -31.56 16.26 -10.97
N ILE A 246 -30.48 15.48 -10.93
CA ILE A 246 -29.26 15.79 -10.15
C ILE A 246 -28.44 16.93 -10.81
N GLY A 247 -28.48 16.99 -12.15
CA GLY A 247 -27.69 17.88 -12.98
C GLY A 247 -26.28 17.37 -13.23
N PHE A 248 -25.80 17.52 -14.46
CA PHE A 248 -24.44 17.14 -14.87
C PHE A 248 -23.35 18.07 -14.28
N PRO A 249 -22.08 17.61 -14.18
CA PRO A 249 -21.64 16.22 -14.37
C PRO A 249 -22.07 15.29 -13.25
N VAL A 250 -22.23 14.00 -13.58
CA VAL A 250 -22.62 12.92 -12.66
C VAL A 250 -21.68 11.74 -12.74
N MET A 251 -21.76 10.87 -11.74
CA MET A 251 -21.08 9.57 -11.67
C MET A 251 -22.12 8.46 -11.69
N ILE A 252 -21.96 7.52 -12.60
CA ILE A 252 -22.68 6.23 -12.60
C ILE A 252 -21.82 5.25 -11.82
N LYS A 253 -22.39 4.60 -10.80
CA LYS A 253 -21.68 3.67 -9.93
C LYS A 253 -22.46 2.37 -9.75
N ALA A 254 -21.77 1.24 -9.89
CA ALA A 254 -22.24 -0.04 -9.37
C ALA A 254 -22.05 -0.08 -7.85
N SER A 255 -23.03 -0.61 -7.13
CA SER A 255 -23.04 -0.62 -5.67
C SER A 255 -21.98 -1.57 -5.09
N GLU A 256 -21.78 -2.72 -5.75
CA GLU A 256 -20.83 -3.76 -5.35
C GLU A 256 -19.45 -3.59 -6.04
N GLY A 257 -19.24 -2.46 -6.72
CA GLY A 257 -17.98 -2.11 -7.36
C GLY A 257 -16.92 -1.67 -6.35
N GLY A 258 -15.96 -2.54 -6.05
CA GLY A 258 -14.78 -2.25 -5.23
C GLY A 258 -13.59 -1.71 -6.05
N GLY A 259 -12.75 -0.87 -5.43
CA GLY A 259 -11.45 -0.45 -6.01
C GLY A 259 -11.54 0.32 -7.33
N GLY A 260 -12.58 1.14 -7.52
CA GLY A 260 -12.79 1.93 -8.73
C GLY A 260 -13.52 1.20 -9.87
N LYS A 261 -13.86 -0.08 -9.70
CA LYS A 261 -14.61 -0.85 -10.70
C LYS A 261 -16.08 -0.45 -10.77
N GLY A 262 -16.63 -0.43 -11.98
CA GLY A 262 -18.04 -0.11 -12.21
C GLY A 262 -18.36 1.37 -11.94
N ILE A 263 -17.42 2.26 -12.21
CA ILE A 263 -17.57 3.71 -12.01
C ILE A 263 -17.34 4.42 -13.35
N ARG A 264 -18.26 5.29 -13.78
CA ARG A 264 -18.09 6.13 -14.96
C ARG A 264 -18.52 7.57 -14.68
N LYS A 265 -17.65 8.50 -15.06
CA LYS A 265 -17.95 9.93 -15.09
C LYS A 265 -18.70 10.26 -16.38
N VAL A 266 -19.76 11.05 -16.27
CA VAL A 266 -20.56 11.51 -17.42
C VAL A 266 -20.71 13.02 -17.34
N GLU A 267 -20.23 13.71 -18.37
CA GLU A 267 -20.24 15.19 -18.46
C GLU A 267 -21.52 15.71 -19.14
N ASN A 268 -22.09 14.96 -20.08
CA ASN A 268 -23.24 15.36 -20.88
C ASN A 268 -24.24 14.19 -21.06
N PRO A 269 -25.51 14.48 -21.44
CA PRO A 269 -26.53 13.46 -21.65
C PRO A 269 -26.20 12.41 -22.72
N ASP A 270 -25.49 12.80 -23.79
CA ASP A 270 -25.27 11.95 -24.97
C ASP A 270 -24.36 10.76 -24.64
N ASP A 271 -23.40 10.95 -23.74
CA ASP A 271 -22.46 9.92 -23.32
C ASP A 271 -23.07 8.92 -22.31
N PHE A 272 -24.20 9.26 -21.69
CA PHE A 272 -24.76 8.52 -20.53
C PHE A 272 -25.07 7.06 -20.85
N ASN A 273 -25.74 6.80 -21.98
CA ASN A 273 -26.15 5.45 -22.37
C ASN A 273 -24.95 4.51 -22.55
N SER A 274 -23.87 5.02 -23.14
CA SER A 274 -22.65 4.25 -23.35
C SER A 274 -21.96 3.94 -22.02
N ALA A 275 -21.85 4.95 -21.14
CA ALA A 275 -21.24 4.82 -19.83
C ALA A 275 -22.02 3.85 -18.92
N PHE A 276 -23.36 3.90 -18.94
CA PHE A 276 -24.20 2.99 -18.17
C PHE A 276 -23.99 1.53 -18.57
N ARG A 277 -23.97 1.24 -19.87
CA ARG A 277 -23.71 -0.12 -20.39
C ARG A 277 -22.31 -0.61 -20.04
N GLN A 278 -21.31 0.27 -20.04
CA GLN A 278 -19.97 -0.08 -19.59
C GLN A 278 -19.95 -0.48 -18.11
N VAL A 279 -20.65 0.26 -17.23
CA VAL A 279 -20.76 -0.10 -15.81
C VAL A 279 -21.44 -1.46 -15.64
N GLN A 280 -22.54 -1.71 -16.36
CA GLN A 280 -23.23 -3.02 -16.35
C GLN A 280 -22.35 -4.18 -16.82
N ALA A 281 -21.57 -3.96 -17.88
CA ALA A 281 -20.68 -4.98 -18.40
C ALA A 281 -19.50 -5.26 -17.46
N GLU A 282 -19.01 -4.23 -16.78
CA GLU A 282 -17.88 -4.33 -15.85
C GLU A 282 -18.26 -5.01 -14.53
N VAL A 283 -19.47 -4.75 -14.02
CA VAL A 283 -19.99 -5.37 -12.79
C VAL A 283 -21.39 -5.97 -13.04
N PRO A 284 -21.47 -7.13 -13.73
CA PRO A 284 -22.75 -7.74 -14.07
C PRO A 284 -23.57 -8.12 -12.84
N GLY A 285 -24.86 -7.76 -12.86
CA GLY A 285 -25.81 -8.09 -11.80
C GLY A 285 -25.80 -7.14 -10.59
N SER A 286 -24.84 -6.22 -10.52
CA SER A 286 -24.76 -5.26 -9.42
C SER A 286 -25.80 -4.14 -9.58
N PRO A 287 -26.48 -3.71 -8.49
CA PRO A 287 -27.32 -2.53 -8.51
C PRO A 287 -26.53 -1.29 -8.94
N ILE A 288 -27.13 -0.43 -9.77
CA ILE A 288 -26.49 0.81 -10.24
C ILE A 288 -27.21 2.01 -9.63
N PHE A 289 -26.48 3.05 -9.25
CA PHE A 289 -27.02 4.34 -8.83
C PHE A 289 -26.29 5.49 -9.52
N VAL A 290 -26.92 6.66 -9.56
CA VAL A 290 -26.35 7.89 -10.14
C VAL A 290 -26.15 8.90 -9.02
N MET A 291 -24.98 9.53 -8.95
CA MET A 291 -24.71 10.57 -7.96
C MET A 291 -24.00 11.78 -8.56
N LYS A 292 -24.15 12.95 -7.93
CA LYS A 292 -23.46 14.18 -8.33
C LYS A 292 -21.95 13.99 -8.22
N LEU A 293 -21.22 14.51 -9.20
CA LEU A 293 -19.76 14.64 -9.08
C LEU A 293 -19.44 15.89 -8.24
N ALA A 294 -18.80 15.71 -7.09
CA ALA A 294 -18.22 16.82 -6.34
C ALA A 294 -17.01 17.39 -7.09
N LYS A 295 -16.92 18.72 -7.16
CA LYS A 295 -15.78 19.43 -7.75
C LYS A 295 -14.95 20.06 -6.63
N SER A 296 -13.63 20.08 -6.79
CA SER A 296 -12.69 20.73 -5.86
C SER A 296 -12.92 20.41 -4.39
N ALA A 297 -13.25 19.14 -4.13
CA ALA A 297 -13.50 18.64 -2.79
C ALA A 297 -12.25 17.96 -2.23
N ARG A 298 -12.08 18.09 -0.91
CA ARG A 298 -11.17 17.31 -0.07
C ARG A 298 -11.81 15.98 0.27
N HIS A 299 -11.00 14.94 0.35
CA HIS A 299 -11.41 13.65 0.88
C HIS A 299 -10.97 13.58 2.34
N LEU A 300 -11.93 13.76 3.25
CA LEU A 300 -11.69 13.74 4.69
C LEU A 300 -12.31 12.51 5.31
N GLU A 301 -11.69 12.03 6.39
CA GLU A 301 -12.12 10.82 7.06
C GLU A 301 -12.23 11.01 8.55
N VAL A 302 -13.14 10.29 9.20
CA VAL A 302 -13.20 10.18 10.65
C VAL A 302 -12.90 8.74 11.05
N GLN A 303 -11.89 8.55 11.89
CA GLN A 303 -11.60 7.23 12.47
C GLN A 303 -12.66 6.92 13.53
N LEU A 304 -13.38 5.82 13.37
CA LEU A 304 -14.32 5.30 14.36
C LEU A 304 -13.70 4.17 15.18
N LEU A 305 -14.12 4.09 16.43
CA LEU A 305 -13.90 2.94 17.29
C LEU A 305 -15.17 2.68 18.11
N ALA A 306 -15.70 1.47 18.07
CA ALA A 306 -16.93 1.11 18.78
C ALA A 306 -16.79 -0.22 19.52
N ASP A 307 -17.37 -0.32 20.72
CA ASP A 307 -17.43 -1.57 21.49
C ASP A 307 -18.72 -2.35 21.27
N GLN A 308 -18.84 -3.51 21.92
CA GLN A 308 -20.00 -4.40 21.81
C GLN A 308 -21.24 -3.88 22.58
N TYR A 309 -21.11 -2.77 23.33
CA TYR A 309 -22.12 -2.27 24.25
C TYR A 309 -22.84 -1.03 23.72
N GLY A 310 -22.55 -0.62 22.48
CA GLY A 310 -23.14 0.55 21.82
C GLY A 310 -22.38 1.85 22.07
N ASN A 311 -21.22 1.80 22.75
CA ASN A 311 -20.35 2.97 22.82
C ASN A 311 -19.57 3.07 21.51
N ALA A 312 -19.56 4.27 20.93
CA ALA A 312 -18.76 4.59 19.74
C ALA A 312 -18.16 5.97 19.92
N ILE A 313 -16.91 6.13 19.49
CA ILE A 313 -16.14 7.38 19.57
C ILE A 313 -15.45 7.68 18.24
N SER A 314 -15.12 8.95 18.02
CA SER A 314 -14.17 9.37 16.99
C SER A 314 -12.76 9.42 17.56
N LEU A 315 -11.76 9.12 16.73
CA LEU A 315 -10.34 9.28 17.03
C LEU A 315 -9.73 10.27 16.03
N PHE A 316 -10.24 11.51 16.07
CA PHE A 316 -9.92 12.55 15.10
C PHE A 316 -10.20 12.07 13.66
N GLY A 317 -9.46 12.61 12.70
CA GLY A 317 -9.58 12.17 11.32
C GLY A 317 -8.36 12.42 10.48
N ARG A 318 -8.53 12.11 9.20
CA ARG A 318 -7.47 12.11 8.20
C ARG A 318 -7.88 12.94 7.00
N ASP A 319 -6.88 13.50 6.33
CA ASP A 319 -7.02 14.08 5.01
C ASP A 319 -6.31 13.17 4.00
N CYS A 320 -7.08 12.55 3.13
CA CYS A 320 -6.61 11.62 2.11
C CYS A 320 -6.85 12.17 0.71
N SER A 321 -6.87 13.50 0.56
CA SER A 321 -7.21 14.16 -0.70
C SER A 321 -6.25 13.86 -1.84
N ILE A 322 -4.99 13.54 -1.55
CA ILE A 322 -3.98 13.26 -2.58
C ILE A 322 -4.15 11.82 -3.06
N GLN A 323 -4.91 11.69 -4.15
CA GLN A 323 -5.27 10.43 -4.77
C GLN A 323 -4.91 10.44 -6.25
N ARG A 324 -4.52 9.28 -6.76
CA ARG A 324 -4.33 9.04 -8.20
C ARG A 324 -5.30 7.98 -8.64
N ARG A 325 -6.21 8.28 -9.58
CA ARG A 325 -7.23 7.31 -10.05
C ARG A 325 -7.92 6.58 -8.88
N HIS A 326 -8.29 7.33 -7.84
CA HIS A 326 -8.91 6.83 -6.59
C HIS A 326 -8.02 5.97 -5.68
N GLN A 327 -6.71 5.88 -5.93
CA GLN A 327 -5.75 5.28 -5.01
C GLN A 327 -5.11 6.38 -4.15
N LYS A 328 -5.20 6.26 -2.82
CA LYS A 328 -4.58 7.19 -1.87
C LYS A 328 -3.06 7.05 -1.92
N ILE A 329 -2.34 8.17 -1.87
CA ILE A 329 -0.87 8.19 -2.03
C ILE A 329 -0.19 8.86 -0.83
N ILE A 330 -0.73 10.02 -0.42
CA ILE A 330 -0.30 10.76 0.78
C ILE A 330 -1.52 10.96 1.67
N GLU A 331 -1.35 10.69 2.95
CA GLU A 331 -2.38 10.79 3.97
C GLU A 331 -1.89 11.62 5.14
N GLU A 332 -2.73 12.50 5.67
CA GLU A 332 -2.38 13.36 6.79
C GLU A 332 -3.33 13.19 7.96
N ALA A 333 -2.86 13.40 9.19
CA ALA A 333 -3.69 13.48 10.39
C ALA A 333 -3.15 14.57 11.33
N PRO A 334 -4.01 15.42 11.93
CA PRO A 334 -5.46 15.53 11.73
C PRO A 334 -5.83 16.21 10.38
N ALA A 335 -7.13 16.29 10.08
CA ALA A 335 -7.69 16.99 8.91
C ALA A 335 -7.58 18.53 9.06
N ALA A 336 -6.39 19.09 8.82
CA ALA A 336 -6.06 20.50 9.10
C ALA A 336 -6.84 21.53 8.25
N ILE A 337 -7.39 21.16 7.09
CA ILE A 337 -8.12 22.07 6.19
C ILE A 337 -9.54 22.39 6.67
N ALA A 338 -10.14 21.52 7.48
CA ALA A 338 -11.51 21.70 7.96
C ALA A 338 -11.53 22.68 9.14
N LYS A 339 -12.53 23.57 9.17
CA LYS A 339 -12.76 24.42 10.34
C LYS A 339 -13.10 23.54 11.56
N PRO A 340 -12.61 23.86 12.77
CA PRO A 340 -12.83 23.02 13.95
C PRO A 340 -14.29 22.67 14.19
N ASP A 341 -15.20 23.65 14.16
CA ASP A 341 -16.63 23.41 14.41
C ASP A 341 -17.27 22.48 13.37
N VAL A 342 -16.87 22.60 12.11
CA VAL A 342 -17.37 21.73 11.04
C VAL A 342 -16.88 20.30 11.25
N PHE A 343 -15.60 20.14 11.57
CA PHE A 343 -15.01 18.82 11.80
C PHE A 343 -15.62 18.14 13.04
N ILE A 344 -15.92 18.90 14.09
CA ILE A 344 -16.65 18.42 15.26
C ILE A 344 -18.01 17.84 14.88
N GLU A 345 -18.73 18.48 13.96
CA GLU A 345 -20.01 17.95 13.47
C GLU A 345 -19.83 16.70 12.60
N MET A 346 -18.76 16.63 11.79
CA MET A 346 -18.41 15.41 11.05
C MET A 346 -18.11 14.22 11.98
N GLU A 347 -17.41 14.48 13.10
CA GLU A 347 -17.14 13.47 14.14
C GLU A 347 -18.44 12.97 14.77
N LYS A 348 -19.30 13.88 15.21
CA LYS A 348 -20.61 13.52 15.79
C LYS A 348 -21.48 12.75 14.80
N ALA A 349 -21.50 13.18 13.54
CA ALA A 349 -22.22 12.48 12.48
C ALA A 349 -21.72 11.04 12.31
N ALA A 350 -20.40 10.84 12.29
CA ALA A 350 -19.80 9.52 12.18
C ALA A 350 -20.15 8.63 13.39
N VAL A 351 -20.11 9.18 14.61
CA VAL A 351 -20.49 8.46 15.84
C VAL A 351 -21.97 8.08 15.84
N ARG A 352 -22.88 8.99 15.43
CA ARG A 352 -24.31 8.68 15.29
C ARG A 352 -24.55 7.53 14.31
N LEU A 353 -23.84 7.54 13.17
CA LEU A 353 -23.92 6.47 12.17
C LEU A 353 -23.51 5.11 12.77
N ALA A 354 -22.37 5.08 13.46
CA ALA A 354 -21.83 3.88 14.09
C ALA A 354 -22.78 3.30 15.15
N LYS A 355 -23.35 4.16 16.02
CA LYS A 355 -24.33 3.76 17.03
C LYS A 355 -25.61 3.20 16.39
N MET A 356 -26.12 3.84 15.33
CA MET A 356 -27.37 3.45 14.66
C MET A 356 -27.33 2.03 14.07
N VAL A 357 -26.19 1.64 13.50
CA VAL A 357 -26.01 0.32 12.87
C VAL A 357 -25.45 -0.75 13.81
N GLY A 358 -25.18 -0.40 15.07
CA GLY A 358 -24.54 -1.30 16.03
C GLY A 358 -23.14 -1.74 15.57
N TYR A 359 -22.35 -0.78 15.09
CA TYR A 359 -20.98 -1.02 14.65
C TYR A 359 -20.09 -1.49 15.81
N VAL A 360 -19.08 -2.30 15.51
CA VAL A 360 -18.11 -2.83 16.49
C VAL A 360 -16.72 -2.83 15.85
N SER A 361 -15.67 -2.64 16.66
CA SER A 361 -14.27 -2.55 16.24
C SER A 361 -13.94 -1.21 15.57
N ALA A 362 -12.84 -1.15 14.82
CA ALA A 362 -12.42 0.01 14.06
C ALA A 362 -13.21 0.13 12.74
N GLY A 363 -13.53 1.35 12.35
CA GLY A 363 -14.15 1.68 11.06
C GLY A 363 -13.74 3.07 10.61
N THR A 364 -14.06 3.45 9.38
CA THR A 364 -13.78 4.81 8.91
C THR A 364 -14.98 5.34 8.15
N VAL A 365 -15.45 6.53 8.52
CA VAL A 365 -16.43 7.27 7.73
C VAL A 365 -15.67 8.23 6.83
N GLU A 366 -15.91 8.12 5.53
CA GLU A 366 -15.33 8.98 4.50
C GLU A 366 -16.33 10.07 4.11
N TYR A 367 -15.82 11.28 3.95
CA TYR A 367 -16.56 12.47 3.59
C TYR A 367 -15.86 13.20 2.44
N LEU A 368 -16.67 13.84 1.60
CA LEU A 368 -16.24 14.88 0.67
C LEU A 368 -16.49 16.23 1.32
N TYR A 369 -15.46 17.05 1.48
CA TYR A 369 -15.52 18.36 2.10
C TYR A 369 -15.16 19.45 1.09
N GLU A 370 -15.98 20.49 0.97
CA GLU A 370 -15.74 21.63 0.09
C GLU A 370 -15.23 22.82 0.92
N PRO A 371 -13.93 23.20 0.85
CA PRO A 371 -13.36 24.24 1.69
C PRO A 371 -14.02 25.62 1.53
N ALA A 372 -14.47 25.94 0.32
CA ALA A 372 -15.04 27.25 -0.01
C ALA A 372 -16.37 27.52 0.72
N THR A 373 -17.23 26.52 0.84
CA THR A 373 -18.55 26.62 1.50
C THR A 373 -18.52 26.11 2.94
N GLY A 374 -17.56 25.22 3.26
CA GLY A 374 -17.53 24.47 4.51
C GLY A 374 -18.54 23.32 4.54
N ALA A 375 -19.18 22.99 3.42
CA ALA A 375 -20.11 21.87 3.32
C ALA A 375 -19.33 20.53 3.30
N TYR A 376 -19.88 19.52 3.94
CA TYR A 376 -19.38 18.15 3.86
C TYR A 376 -20.52 17.19 3.49
N TYR A 377 -20.16 16.09 2.85
CA TYR A 377 -21.09 15.07 2.37
C TYR A 377 -20.52 13.69 2.62
N PHE A 378 -21.33 12.80 3.18
CA PHE A 378 -21.00 11.39 3.38
C PHE A 378 -20.70 10.72 2.03
N LEU A 379 -19.61 9.95 1.99
CA LEU A 379 -19.21 9.15 0.86
C LEU A 379 -19.50 7.67 1.11
N GLU A 380 -18.91 7.10 2.16
CA GLU A 380 -19.11 5.71 2.58
C GLU A 380 -18.61 5.49 4.01
N LEU A 381 -18.92 4.32 4.59
CA LEU A 381 -18.28 3.84 5.82
C LEU A 381 -17.57 2.53 5.50
N ASN A 382 -16.24 2.56 5.54
CA ASN A 382 -15.41 1.40 5.29
C ASN A 382 -15.38 0.48 6.53
N PRO A 383 -15.96 -0.73 6.47
CA PRO A 383 -16.22 -1.56 7.66
C PRO A 383 -14.98 -2.36 8.11
N ARG A 384 -13.82 -1.70 8.16
CA ARG A 384 -12.51 -2.29 8.42
C ARG A 384 -11.52 -1.28 8.96
N LEU A 385 -10.36 -1.77 9.41
CA LEU A 385 -9.20 -0.92 9.64
C LEU A 385 -8.61 -0.47 8.30
N GLN A 386 -8.22 0.79 8.16
CA GLN A 386 -7.54 1.30 6.97
C GLN A 386 -6.01 1.16 7.05
N VAL A 387 -5.30 1.18 5.92
CA VAL A 387 -3.83 0.99 5.91
C VAL A 387 -3.09 2.18 6.51
N GLU A 388 -3.66 3.37 6.37
CA GLU A 388 -3.23 4.68 6.87
C GLU A 388 -3.61 4.93 8.34
N HIS A 389 -4.18 3.94 9.05
CA HIS A 389 -4.51 4.04 10.47
C HIS A 389 -3.35 4.50 11.38
N PRO A 390 -2.05 4.23 11.11
CA PRO A 390 -0.97 4.69 11.99
C PRO A 390 -0.85 6.22 12.04
N CYS A 391 -1.37 6.95 11.04
CA CYS A 391 -1.51 8.41 11.13
C CYS A 391 -2.36 8.80 12.35
N THR A 392 -3.51 8.16 12.50
CA THR A 392 -4.41 8.35 13.64
C THR A 392 -3.81 7.81 14.94
N GLU A 393 -3.16 6.65 14.91
CA GLU A 393 -2.52 6.10 16.11
C GLU A 393 -1.52 7.07 16.73
N MET A 394 -0.73 7.76 15.91
CA MET A 394 0.31 8.68 16.39
C MET A 394 -0.25 9.99 16.95
N VAL A 395 -1.32 10.55 16.35
CA VAL A 395 -1.96 11.77 16.89
C VAL A 395 -2.90 11.51 18.05
N ALA A 396 -3.40 10.28 18.20
CA ALA A 396 -4.29 9.88 19.29
C ALA A 396 -3.58 9.11 20.43
N ASP A 397 -2.36 8.64 20.20
CA ASP A 397 -1.66 7.68 21.07
C ASP A 397 -2.50 6.44 21.39
N VAL A 398 -3.17 5.90 20.35
CA VAL A 398 -4.03 4.71 20.46
C VAL A 398 -3.50 3.61 19.56
N ASN A 399 -3.21 2.44 20.13
CA ASN A 399 -2.86 1.25 19.35
C ASN A 399 -4.13 0.59 18.81
N LEU A 400 -4.46 0.86 17.54
CA LEU A 400 -5.73 0.47 16.93
C LEU A 400 -5.88 -1.06 16.81
N PRO A 401 -4.90 -1.85 16.31
CA PRO A 401 -5.04 -3.31 16.28
C PRO A 401 -5.20 -3.92 17.67
N ALA A 402 -4.52 -3.40 18.70
CA ALA A 402 -4.70 -3.87 20.07
C ALA A 402 -6.08 -3.47 20.64
N ALA A 403 -6.58 -2.28 20.31
CA ALA A 403 -7.94 -1.85 20.68
C ALA A 403 -8.98 -2.75 20.01
N GLN A 404 -8.83 -3.09 18.73
CA GLN A 404 -9.70 -4.04 18.03
C GLN A 404 -9.74 -5.40 18.74
N LEU A 405 -8.58 -5.94 19.14
CA LEU A 405 -8.49 -7.20 19.86
C LEU A 405 -9.20 -7.13 21.22
N GLN A 406 -8.99 -6.07 22.00
CA GLN A 406 -9.65 -5.85 23.29
C GLN A 406 -11.17 -5.75 23.15
N ILE A 407 -11.65 -5.02 22.15
CA ILE A 407 -13.07 -4.92 21.83
C ILE A 407 -13.63 -6.28 21.43
N ALA A 408 -12.92 -7.05 20.62
CA ALA A 408 -13.33 -8.38 20.21
C ALA A 408 -13.41 -9.36 21.39
N MET A 409 -12.53 -9.21 22.40
CA MET A 409 -12.62 -9.94 23.67
C MET A 409 -13.86 -9.51 24.51
N GLY A 410 -14.46 -8.36 24.22
CA GLY A 410 -15.62 -7.83 24.94
C GLY A 410 -15.26 -6.77 25.97
N LEU A 411 -14.08 -6.14 25.90
CA LEU A 411 -13.79 -4.99 26.75
C LEU A 411 -14.60 -3.77 26.26
N PRO A 412 -15.27 -3.03 27.16
CA PRO A 412 -15.88 -1.75 26.82
C PRO A 412 -14.80 -0.68 26.57
N LEU A 413 -15.12 0.33 25.77
CA LEU A 413 -14.16 1.39 25.39
C LEU A 413 -13.52 2.06 26.60
N TYR A 414 -14.29 2.34 27.64
CA TYR A 414 -13.80 2.99 28.86
C TYR A 414 -12.85 2.13 29.71
N HIS A 415 -12.63 0.85 29.37
CA HIS A 415 -11.60 0.01 30.00
C HIS A 415 -10.35 -0.17 29.14
N ILE A 416 -10.34 0.35 27.91
CA ILE A 416 -9.16 0.29 27.05
C ILE A 416 -8.18 1.38 27.51
N LYS A 417 -7.00 0.96 27.96
CA LYS A 417 -5.96 1.84 28.53
C LYS A 417 -5.74 3.10 27.69
N ASP A 418 -5.50 2.92 26.39
CA ASP A 418 -5.15 4.01 25.48
C ASP A 418 -6.31 5.03 25.35
N ILE A 419 -7.56 4.54 25.32
CA ILE A 419 -8.75 5.39 25.30
C ILE A 419 -8.89 6.16 26.62
N ARG A 420 -8.61 5.54 27.77
CA ARG A 420 -8.65 6.26 29.06
C ARG A 420 -7.64 7.40 29.08
N LEU A 421 -6.41 7.15 28.62
CA LEU A 421 -5.36 8.17 28.53
C LEU A 421 -5.74 9.31 27.59
N LEU A 422 -6.30 9.00 26.41
CA LEU A 422 -6.81 9.98 25.45
C LEU A 422 -7.83 10.94 26.06
N TYR A 423 -8.68 10.43 26.97
CA TYR A 423 -9.70 11.22 27.67
C TYR A 423 -9.21 11.78 29.03
N GLY A 424 -7.91 11.71 29.33
CA GLY A 424 -7.32 12.27 30.56
C GLY A 424 -7.64 11.50 31.85
N GLU A 425 -8.13 10.26 31.72
CA GLU A 425 -8.50 9.40 32.83
C GLU A 425 -7.36 8.47 33.24
N SER A 426 -7.38 7.96 34.48
CA SER A 426 -6.34 7.04 34.96
C SER A 426 -6.30 5.76 34.10
N PRO A 427 -5.13 5.30 33.61
CA PRO A 427 -5.03 4.14 32.72
C PRO A 427 -5.55 2.82 33.32
N TRP A 428 -5.66 2.74 34.65
CA TRP A 428 -6.09 1.55 35.39
C TRP A 428 -7.43 1.76 36.13
N GLY A 429 -8.10 2.87 35.87
CA GLY A 429 -9.41 3.17 36.46
C GLY A 429 -10.51 2.27 35.90
N LEU A 430 -11.56 2.08 36.70
CA LEU A 430 -12.77 1.33 36.34
C LEU A 430 -14.00 2.23 36.21
N SER A 431 -13.82 3.56 36.32
CA SER A 431 -14.89 4.53 36.14
C SER A 431 -15.38 4.50 34.70
N GLN A 432 -16.70 4.55 34.51
CA GLN A 432 -17.26 4.82 33.19
C GLN A 432 -16.85 6.22 32.72
N ILE A 433 -16.67 6.36 31.41
CA ILE A 433 -16.35 7.62 30.75
C ILE A 433 -17.59 8.02 29.94
N GLU A 434 -18.08 9.23 30.15
CA GLU A 434 -19.12 9.82 29.29
C GLU A 434 -18.44 10.35 28.03
N PHE A 435 -18.74 9.71 26.89
CA PHE A 435 -18.07 10.02 25.62
C PHE A 435 -18.79 11.08 24.80
N ASP A 436 -20.11 11.23 24.98
CA ASP A 436 -20.90 12.20 24.22
C ASP A 436 -20.65 13.63 24.74
N GLU A 437 -20.40 13.77 26.04
CA GLU A 437 -20.07 15.05 26.71
C GLU A 437 -18.86 14.87 27.66
N PRO A 438 -17.63 14.71 27.14
CA PRO A 438 -16.46 14.48 27.98
C PRO A 438 -16.06 15.74 28.75
N LYS A 439 -15.55 15.58 29.98
CA LYS A 439 -15.04 16.70 30.81
C LYS A 439 -13.96 17.51 30.10
N GLN A 440 -13.10 16.83 29.35
CA GLN A 440 -12.09 17.39 28.49
C GLN A 440 -12.16 16.67 27.15
N ARG A 441 -12.38 17.43 26.08
CA ARG A 441 -12.38 16.86 24.75
C ARG A 441 -10.95 16.48 24.35
N PRO A 442 -10.72 15.29 23.77
CA PRO A 442 -9.42 14.94 23.22
C PRO A 442 -8.97 15.96 22.16
N SER A 443 -7.66 16.23 22.12
CA SER A 443 -7.01 17.07 21.12
C SER A 443 -5.90 16.28 20.44
N PRO A 444 -5.71 16.40 19.12
CA PRO A 444 -4.66 15.68 18.41
C PRO A 444 -3.28 16.13 18.90
N TRP A 445 -2.37 15.17 19.06
CA TRP A 445 -0.99 15.43 19.47
C TRP A 445 -0.06 15.54 18.25
N GLY A 446 0.23 16.78 17.86
CA GLY A 446 1.04 17.08 16.68
C GLY A 446 0.31 16.80 15.36
N HIS A 447 1.08 16.56 14.31
CA HIS A 447 0.63 16.28 12.96
C HIS A 447 1.44 15.13 12.37
N VAL A 448 0.80 14.32 11.53
CA VAL A 448 1.42 13.20 10.85
C VAL A 448 1.15 13.30 9.36
N ILE A 449 2.19 13.10 8.56
CA ILE A 449 2.09 12.92 7.11
C ILE A 449 2.66 11.53 6.80
N ALA A 450 1.89 10.74 6.08
CA ALA A 450 2.28 9.44 5.60
C ALA A 450 2.38 9.41 4.08
N ALA A 451 3.25 8.54 3.59
CA ALA A 451 3.45 8.30 2.17
C ALA A 451 3.48 6.80 1.88
N ARG A 452 2.67 6.38 0.90
CA ARG A 452 2.68 5.01 0.39
C ARG A 452 3.83 4.81 -0.57
N ILE A 453 4.64 3.78 -0.30
CA ILE A 453 5.76 3.41 -1.16
C ILE A 453 5.32 2.23 -2.03
N THR A 454 5.18 2.48 -3.34
CA THR A 454 4.69 1.49 -4.31
C THR A 454 5.76 1.10 -5.32
N SER A 455 5.62 -0.08 -5.93
CA SER A 455 6.47 -0.59 -7.02
C SER A 455 6.00 -0.15 -8.42
N GLU A 456 5.51 1.08 -8.50
CA GLU A 456 4.95 1.65 -9.73
C GLU A 456 5.95 2.59 -10.38
N ASN A 457 5.93 2.63 -11.72
CA ASN A 457 6.83 3.48 -12.50
C ASN A 457 6.13 4.77 -12.97
N PRO A 458 6.42 5.96 -12.39
CA PRO A 458 5.82 7.22 -12.82
C PRO A 458 6.06 7.53 -14.31
N ASP A 459 7.24 7.20 -14.84
CA ASP A 459 7.62 7.46 -16.24
C ASP A 459 6.78 6.66 -17.25
N GLU A 460 6.21 5.53 -16.83
CA GLU A 460 5.41 4.65 -17.67
C GLU A 460 3.91 4.69 -17.32
N GLY A 461 3.45 5.82 -16.78
CA GLY A 461 2.05 6.01 -16.41
C GLY A 461 1.63 5.18 -15.20
N PHE A 462 2.56 4.99 -14.26
CA PHE A 462 2.38 4.27 -12.99
C PHE A 462 2.00 2.80 -13.14
N LYS A 463 2.55 2.12 -14.14
CA LYS A 463 2.42 0.66 -14.26
C LYS A 463 3.11 -0.03 -13.08
N PRO A 464 2.43 -0.94 -12.36
CA PRO A 464 3.06 -1.71 -11.29
C PRO A 464 4.03 -2.73 -11.91
N SER A 465 5.12 -3.01 -11.19
CA SER A 465 6.12 -4.00 -11.59
C SER A 465 6.46 -4.94 -10.44
N SER A 466 6.62 -6.22 -10.77
CA SER A 466 7.10 -7.28 -9.87
C SER A 466 8.62 -7.43 -9.96
N GLY A 467 9.22 -8.10 -8.98
CA GLY A 467 10.62 -8.49 -9.02
C GLY A 467 11.29 -8.47 -7.65
N THR A 468 12.59 -8.72 -7.63
CA THR A 468 13.39 -8.86 -6.41
C THR A 468 13.87 -7.53 -5.86
N VAL A 469 14.02 -7.48 -4.53
CA VAL A 469 14.61 -6.36 -3.79
C VAL A 469 16.05 -6.70 -3.47
N GLN A 470 16.98 -5.92 -4.01
CA GLN A 470 18.41 -6.07 -3.77
C GLN A 470 18.82 -5.33 -2.49
N GLU A 471 18.35 -4.09 -2.34
CA GLU A 471 18.59 -3.27 -1.16
C GLU A 471 17.30 -2.58 -0.74
N LEU A 472 17.04 -2.59 0.57
CA LEU A 472 16.06 -1.74 1.21
C LEU A 472 16.68 -1.23 2.50
N ASN A 473 17.07 0.05 2.48
CA ASN A 473 17.64 0.72 3.62
C ASN A 473 16.82 1.98 3.93
N PHE A 474 16.06 1.90 5.01
CA PHE A 474 15.26 3.00 5.52
C PHE A 474 15.87 3.50 6.83
N ARG A 475 16.31 4.75 6.83
CA ARG A 475 16.90 5.41 8.00
C ARG A 475 15.80 6.00 8.87
N SER A 476 15.37 5.24 9.88
CA SER A 476 14.40 5.73 10.85
C SER A 476 14.99 6.86 11.70
N SER A 477 14.19 7.87 11.98
CA SER A 477 14.50 8.92 12.95
C SER A 477 13.53 8.86 14.14
N LYS A 478 13.69 9.73 15.13
CA LYS A 478 12.75 9.81 16.26
C LYS A 478 11.31 10.10 15.80
N ASN A 479 11.17 10.92 14.77
CA ASN A 479 9.89 11.43 14.29
C ASN A 479 9.40 10.71 13.04
N VAL A 480 10.29 10.01 12.32
CA VAL A 480 9.96 9.34 11.06
C VAL A 480 10.27 7.86 11.17
N TRP A 481 9.27 7.03 10.92
CA TRP A 481 9.41 5.59 10.88
C TRP A 481 8.61 5.02 9.71
N GLY A 482 8.91 3.78 9.35
CA GLY A 482 8.26 3.13 8.24
C GLY A 482 8.35 1.63 8.40
N TYR A 483 7.51 0.92 7.68
CA TYR A 483 7.57 -0.53 7.64
C TYR A 483 7.27 -1.03 6.23
N PHE A 484 7.86 -2.17 5.92
CA PHE A 484 7.85 -2.78 4.60
C PHE A 484 7.43 -4.24 4.74
N SER A 485 6.73 -4.76 3.73
CA SER A 485 6.30 -6.16 3.65
C SER A 485 7.39 -7.10 3.14
N VAL A 486 8.43 -6.52 2.52
CA VAL A 486 9.57 -7.20 1.92
C VAL A 486 10.87 -6.72 2.59
N ALA A 487 11.84 -7.62 2.70
CA ALA A 487 13.18 -7.34 3.20
C ALA A 487 14.22 -7.40 2.07
N ALA A 488 15.47 -7.06 2.36
CA ALA A 488 16.59 -7.34 1.46
C ALA A 488 16.62 -8.84 1.13
N SER A 489 16.79 -9.21 -0.16
CA SER A 489 16.63 -10.57 -0.72
C SER A 489 15.21 -11.12 -0.82
N GLY A 490 14.18 -10.32 -0.51
CA GLY A 490 12.79 -10.65 -0.83
C GLY A 490 12.40 -10.20 -2.24
N GLY A 491 11.09 -10.22 -2.52
CA GLY A 491 10.58 -9.70 -3.77
C GLY A 491 9.08 -9.45 -3.75
N LEU A 492 8.57 -8.88 -4.83
CA LEU A 492 7.14 -8.73 -5.10
C LEU A 492 6.77 -9.66 -6.23
N HIS A 493 5.74 -10.47 -6.01
CA HIS A 493 5.17 -11.38 -6.99
C HIS A 493 3.90 -10.78 -7.63
N GLU A 494 3.37 -11.42 -8.67
CA GLU A 494 2.24 -10.92 -9.46
C GLU A 494 0.94 -10.66 -8.69
N PHE A 495 0.68 -11.47 -7.66
CA PHE A 495 -0.52 -11.36 -6.82
C PHE A 495 -0.33 -10.47 -5.59
N ALA A 496 0.84 -9.85 -5.40
CA ALA A 496 1.11 -8.97 -4.27
C ALA A 496 0.55 -7.56 -4.57
N ASP A 497 0.28 -6.80 -3.50
CA ASP A 497 -0.03 -5.38 -3.63
C ASP A 497 1.20 -4.62 -4.16
N SER A 498 1.00 -3.62 -5.01
CA SER A 498 2.08 -2.74 -5.45
C SER A 498 2.63 -1.93 -4.29
N GLN A 499 1.81 -1.65 -3.27
CA GLN A 499 2.26 -1.05 -2.03
C GLN A 499 3.02 -2.06 -1.17
N PHE A 500 4.34 -1.91 -1.14
CA PHE A 500 5.21 -2.77 -0.32
C PHE A 500 5.77 -2.05 0.90
N GLY A 501 5.65 -0.72 0.97
CA GLY A 501 6.06 0.09 2.12
C GLY A 501 5.08 1.20 2.50
N HIS A 502 5.19 1.67 3.73
CA HIS A 502 4.45 2.83 4.22
C HIS A 502 5.34 3.60 5.22
N CYS A 503 5.58 4.88 4.93
CA CYS A 503 6.37 5.78 5.76
C CYS A 503 5.44 6.75 6.50
N PHE A 504 5.74 7.04 7.76
CA PHE A 504 4.98 7.93 8.64
C PHE A 504 5.93 8.94 9.28
N SER A 505 5.62 10.21 9.12
CA SER A 505 6.40 11.32 9.68
C SER A 505 5.54 12.14 10.61
N TRP A 506 5.95 12.25 11.86
CA TRP A 506 5.33 13.10 12.86
C TRP A 506 6.08 14.44 13.00
N GLY A 507 5.36 15.48 13.40
CA GLY A 507 5.91 16.77 13.77
C GLY A 507 4.93 17.53 14.67
N GLU A 508 5.42 18.57 15.36
CA GLU A 508 4.54 19.43 16.17
C GLU A 508 3.56 20.23 15.29
N THR A 509 3.95 20.49 14.03
CA THR A 509 3.15 21.17 13.01
C THR A 509 3.16 20.36 11.71
N ARG A 510 2.20 20.67 10.82
CA ARG A 510 2.14 20.08 9.48
C ARG A 510 3.44 20.27 8.70
N GLU A 511 4.01 21.47 8.71
CA GLU A 511 5.25 21.76 8.00
C GLU A 511 6.44 20.98 8.56
N GLN A 512 6.54 20.84 9.89
CA GLN A 512 7.60 20.03 10.48
C GLN A 512 7.47 18.55 10.08
N ALA A 513 6.25 18.00 10.06
CA ALA A 513 5.99 16.65 9.60
C ALA A 513 6.35 16.47 8.12
N ARG A 514 6.06 17.47 7.27
CA ARG A 514 6.42 17.48 5.84
C ARG A 514 7.92 17.47 5.64
N GLU A 515 8.65 18.39 6.27
CA GLU A 515 10.11 18.50 6.14
C GLU A 515 10.81 17.22 6.61
N ASN A 516 10.38 16.68 7.76
CA ASN A 516 10.86 15.40 8.28
C ASN A 516 10.66 14.26 7.26
N LEU A 517 9.49 14.20 6.61
CA LEU A 517 9.18 13.17 5.62
C LEU A 517 10.04 13.31 4.37
N VAL A 518 10.21 14.53 3.86
CA VAL A 518 11.04 14.82 2.68
C VAL A 518 12.48 14.36 2.92
N ILE A 519 13.07 14.69 4.08
CA ILE A 519 14.43 14.26 4.43
C ILE A 519 14.52 12.73 4.48
N ALA A 520 13.57 12.07 5.15
CA ALA A 520 13.58 10.61 5.26
C ALA A 520 13.41 9.90 3.91
N LEU A 521 12.59 10.46 3.00
CA LEU A 521 12.44 9.94 1.63
C LEU A 521 13.69 10.16 0.78
N LYS A 522 14.39 11.29 0.95
CA LYS A 522 15.69 11.53 0.28
C LYS A 522 16.78 10.57 0.77
N GLU A 523 16.71 10.14 2.03
CA GLU A 523 17.62 9.16 2.62
C GLU A 523 17.21 7.69 2.40
N LEU A 524 16.02 7.44 1.88
CA LEU A 524 15.49 6.10 1.61
C LEU A 524 16.14 5.51 0.37
N SER A 525 16.95 4.47 0.57
CA SER A 525 17.56 3.70 -0.52
C SER A 525 16.74 2.43 -0.76
N ILE A 526 16.10 2.34 -1.93
CA ILE A 526 15.43 1.13 -2.40
C ILE A 526 15.98 0.78 -3.78
N ARG A 527 16.71 -0.33 -3.86
CA ARG A 527 17.22 -0.89 -5.13
C ARG A 527 16.59 -2.24 -5.38
N GLY A 528 15.97 -2.38 -6.55
CA GLY A 528 15.31 -3.60 -6.96
C GLY A 528 15.07 -3.64 -8.46
N ASP A 529 14.46 -4.74 -8.91
CA ASP A 529 14.11 -4.94 -10.31
C ASP A 529 13.05 -3.93 -10.77
N PHE A 530 12.13 -3.60 -9.87
CA PHE A 530 11.08 -2.61 -10.09
C PHE A 530 11.53 -1.18 -9.76
N ARG A 531 10.78 -0.20 -10.28
CA ARG A 531 10.90 1.22 -9.89
C ARG A 531 9.97 1.55 -8.73
N THR A 532 10.24 2.67 -8.07
CA THR A 532 9.43 3.15 -6.95
C THR A 532 8.93 4.56 -7.20
N THR A 533 7.93 4.98 -6.41
CA THR A 533 7.33 6.32 -6.47
C THR A 533 8.05 7.36 -5.61
N VAL A 534 9.16 7.00 -4.93
CA VAL A 534 9.83 7.85 -3.93
C VAL A 534 10.26 9.21 -4.51
N GLU A 535 10.88 9.22 -5.69
CA GLU A 535 11.32 10.46 -6.35
C GLU A 535 10.14 11.40 -6.62
N TYR A 536 9.03 10.84 -7.11
CA TYR A 536 7.82 11.60 -7.40
C TYR A 536 7.16 12.13 -6.13
N LEU A 537 7.12 11.33 -5.06
CA LEU A 537 6.62 11.74 -3.75
C LEU A 537 7.40 12.93 -3.17
N ILE A 538 8.73 12.92 -3.28
CA ILE A 538 9.57 14.04 -2.85
C ILE A 538 9.16 15.31 -3.59
N THR A 539 9.03 15.24 -4.92
CA THR A 539 8.63 16.40 -5.73
C THR A 539 7.25 16.92 -5.34
N LEU A 540 6.27 16.04 -5.11
CA LEU A 540 4.92 16.45 -4.67
C LEU A 540 4.95 17.22 -3.34
N LEU A 541 5.69 16.70 -2.35
CA LEU A 541 5.83 17.31 -1.01
C LEU A 541 6.58 18.65 -1.02
N GLU A 542 7.32 18.93 -2.09
CA GLU A 542 8.07 20.19 -2.27
C GLU A 542 7.30 21.22 -3.12
N THR A 543 6.13 20.88 -3.67
CA THR A 543 5.31 21.85 -4.42
C THR A 543 4.70 22.93 -3.52
N GLY A 544 4.59 24.15 -4.06
CA GLY A 544 3.93 25.26 -3.36
C GLY A 544 2.46 24.99 -3.03
N ALA A 545 1.74 24.27 -3.90
CA ALA A 545 0.35 23.86 -3.67
C ALA A 545 0.23 22.97 -2.42
N PHE A 546 1.11 21.97 -2.28
CA PHE A 546 1.13 21.10 -1.11
C PHE A 546 1.51 21.87 0.17
N GLN A 547 2.52 22.73 0.12
CA GLN A 547 2.95 23.55 1.27
C GLN A 547 1.83 24.48 1.77
N ASN A 548 1.13 25.13 0.84
CA ASN A 548 0.02 26.04 1.16
C ASN A 548 -1.28 25.31 1.51
N ASN A 549 -1.30 23.97 1.47
CA ASN A 549 -2.50 23.14 1.63
C ASN A 549 -3.62 23.47 0.62
N ASP A 550 -3.23 23.95 -0.56
CA ASP A 550 -4.12 24.30 -1.67
C ASP A 550 -4.17 23.16 -2.69
N ILE A 551 -4.89 22.11 -2.30
CA ILE A 551 -4.95 20.85 -3.01
C ILE A 551 -6.39 20.30 -2.99
N ASP A 552 -6.76 19.51 -3.98
CA ASP A 552 -8.04 18.79 -4.04
C ASP A 552 -7.85 17.36 -4.55
N THR A 553 -8.96 16.60 -4.63
CA THR A 553 -8.96 15.21 -5.10
C THR A 553 -8.59 15.03 -6.58
N ALA A 554 -8.59 16.09 -7.38
CA ALA A 554 -8.22 16.05 -8.79
C ALA A 554 -6.78 16.55 -9.05
N TRP A 555 -6.16 17.20 -8.06
CA TRP A 555 -4.85 17.83 -8.17
C TRP A 555 -3.77 16.90 -8.73
N LEU A 556 -3.64 15.70 -8.18
CA LEU A 556 -2.60 14.78 -8.61
C LEU A 556 -2.86 14.21 -10.01
N ASP A 557 -4.11 13.89 -10.34
CA ASP A 557 -4.48 13.46 -11.69
C ASP A 557 -4.22 14.57 -12.73
N ALA A 558 -4.39 15.85 -12.35
CA ALA A 558 -4.06 17.00 -13.20
C ALA A 558 -2.54 17.12 -13.43
N LEU A 559 -1.72 16.99 -12.39
CA LEU A 559 -0.25 17.02 -12.52
C LEU A 559 0.28 15.89 -13.42
N ILE A 560 -0.34 14.72 -13.37
CA ILE A 560 0.01 13.59 -14.23
C ILE A 560 -0.38 13.87 -15.68
N ALA A 561 -1.56 14.47 -15.92
CA ALA A 561 -1.99 14.88 -17.25
C ALA A 561 -1.05 15.95 -17.85
N GLU A 562 -0.50 16.84 -17.03
CA GLU A 562 0.51 17.83 -17.40
C GLU A 562 1.93 17.24 -17.59
N ARG A 563 2.10 15.92 -17.36
CA ARG A 563 3.38 15.20 -17.46
C ARG A 563 4.47 15.81 -16.57
N MET A 564 4.11 16.19 -15.34
CA MET A 564 5.08 16.61 -14.33
C MET A 564 6.14 15.52 -14.15
N GLN A 565 7.41 15.86 -14.38
CA GLN A 565 8.54 14.96 -14.19
C GLN A 565 9.16 15.21 -12.81
N SER A 566 9.69 14.15 -12.20
CA SER A 566 10.58 14.29 -11.05
C SER A 566 11.83 15.06 -11.44
N GLU A 567 12.48 15.66 -10.45
CA GLU A 567 13.76 16.34 -10.65
C GLU A 567 14.79 15.31 -11.15
N LYS A 568 15.32 15.56 -12.35
CA LYS A 568 16.34 14.72 -12.98
C LYS A 568 17.72 15.31 -12.72
N PRO A 569 18.77 14.47 -12.63
CA PRO A 569 20.11 14.98 -12.52
C PRO A 569 20.48 15.70 -13.82
N ASP A 570 21.49 16.57 -13.75
CA ASP A 570 22.08 17.15 -14.96
C ASP A 570 22.46 16.03 -15.95
N ILE A 571 22.07 16.19 -17.22
CA ILE A 571 22.28 15.17 -18.24
C ILE A 571 23.78 14.95 -18.46
N MET A 572 24.60 16.00 -18.39
CA MET A 572 26.05 15.85 -18.52
C MET A 572 26.65 15.07 -17.35
N LEU A 573 26.20 15.32 -16.12
CA LEU A 573 26.53 14.47 -14.97
C LEU A 573 26.10 13.02 -15.21
N GLY A 574 24.91 12.80 -15.75
CA GLY A 574 24.41 11.48 -16.18
C GLY A 574 25.32 10.78 -17.19
N VAL A 575 25.75 11.49 -18.22
CA VAL A 575 26.64 10.98 -19.29
C VAL A 575 28.00 10.61 -18.70
N ILE A 576 28.55 11.47 -17.84
CA ILE A 576 29.84 11.24 -17.16
C ILE A 576 29.78 9.98 -16.29
N CYS A 577 28.83 9.93 -15.36
CA CYS A 577 28.66 8.80 -14.44
C CYS A 577 28.36 7.50 -15.20
N GLY A 578 27.45 7.56 -16.18
CA GLY A 578 27.09 6.42 -17.01
C GLY A 578 28.24 5.84 -17.80
N SER A 579 29.07 6.70 -18.40
CA SER A 579 30.23 6.27 -19.17
C SER A 579 31.23 5.51 -18.31
N ILE A 580 31.48 5.98 -17.08
CA ILE A 580 32.37 5.29 -16.13
C ILE A 580 31.76 3.96 -15.69
N LEU A 581 30.48 3.93 -15.32
CA LEU A 581 29.82 2.72 -14.85
C LEU A 581 29.82 1.62 -15.92
N ILE A 582 29.48 1.96 -17.16
CA ILE A 582 29.43 1.01 -18.27
C ILE A 582 30.85 0.54 -18.64
N ALA A 583 31.81 1.47 -18.72
CA ALA A 583 33.19 1.11 -19.02
C ALA A 583 33.80 0.21 -17.94
N ASP A 584 33.58 0.52 -16.65
CA ASP A 584 34.07 -0.31 -15.55
C ASP A 584 33.45 -1.70 -15.56
N ALA A 585 32.13 -1.82 -15.82
CA ALA A 585 31.46 -3.10 -15.96
C ALA A 585 32.06 -3.94 -17.09
N TYR A 586 32.28 -3.33 -18.26
CA TYR A 586 32.86 -3.99 -19.43
C TYR A 586 34.32 -4.41 -19.21
N ILE A 587 35.16 -3.52 -18.70
CA ILE A 587 36.57 -3.78 -18.39
C ILE A 587 36.69 -4.89 -17.33
N THR A 588 35.84 -4.84 -16.30
CA THR A 588 35.83 -5.86 -15.24
C THR A 588 35.40 -7.23 -15.79
N ALA A 589 34.37 -7.28 -16.64
CA ALA A 589 33.89 -8.51 -17.27
C ALA A 589 34.98 -9.13 -18.18
N ASN A 590 35.59 -8.32 -19.04
CA ASN A 590 36.68 -8.79 -19.91
C ASN A 590 37.86 -9.34 -19.12
N PHE A 591 38.24 -8.67 -18.02
CA PHE A 591 39.30 -9.17 -17.15
C PHE A 591 38.94 -10.50 -16.49
N GLN A 592 37.70 -10.66 -16.03
CA GLN A 592 37.22 -11.92 -15.45
C GLN A 592 37.19 -13.05 -16.49
N GLU A 593 36.75 -12.77 -17.70
CA GLU A 593 36.74 -13.73 -18.81
C GLU A 593 38.17 -14.17 -19.16
N PHE A 594 39.08 -13.20 -19.33
CA PHE A 594 40.49 -13.47 -19.59
C PHE A 594 41.12 -14.33 -18.49
N LYS A 595 40.84 -13.99 -17.22
CA LYS A 595 41.30 -14.78 -16.08
C LYS A 595 40.75 -16.20 -16.11
N SER A 596 39.46 -16.39 -16.37
CA SER A 596 38.83 -17.72 -16.45
C SER A 596 39.39 -18.54 -17.61
N ALA A 597 39.63 -17.93 -18.77
CA ALA A 597 40.27 -18.58 -19.91
C ALA A 597 41.70 -19.02 -19.56
N LEU A 598 42.46 -18.14 -18.91
CA LEU A 598 43.82 -18.44 -18.48
C LEU A 598 43.87 -19.57 -17.45
N GLU A 599 42.94 -19.60 -16.49
CA GLU A 599 42.78 -20.69 -15.51
C GLU A 599 42.47 -22.04 -16.19
N LYS A 600 41.77 -22.02 -17.33
CA LYS A 600 41.50 -23.20 -18.18
C LYS A 600 42.65 -23.52 -19.13
N GLY A 601 43.77 -22.79 -19.08
CA GLY A 601 44.94 -22.97 -19.96
C GLY A 601 44.77 -22.40 -21.37
N GLN A 602 43.77 -21.56 -21.61
CA GLN A 602 43.53 -20.89 -22.89
C GLN A 602 44.18 -19.50 -22.88
N ILE A 603 45.10 -19.23 -23.81
CA ILE A 603 45.75 -17.92 -23.96
C ILE A 603 44.94 -17.09 -24.95
N GLN A 604 44.30 -16.03 -24.46
CA GLN A 604 43.62 -15.04 -25.29
C GLN A 604 44.57 -13.94 -25.78
N GLY A 605 44.19 -13.23 -26.84
CA GLY A 605 44.96 -12.10 -27.37
C GLY A 605 44.97 -10.90 -26.42
N SER A 606 45.99 -10.04 -26.51
CA SER A 606 46.11 -8.82 -25.69
C SER A 606 44.97 -7.81 -25.91
N SER A 607 44.29 -7.89 -27.06
CA SER A 607 43.07 -7.12 -27.35
C SER A 607 41.93 -7.41 -26.38
N ALA A 608 41.92 -8.57 -25.72
CA ALA A 608 40.92 -8.92 -24.71
C ALA A 608 41.04 -8.07 -23.43
N LEU A 609 42.19 -7.42 -23.20
CA LEU A 609 42.46 -6.59 -22.02
C LEU A 609 42.49 -5.09 -22.36
N SER A 610 41.60 -4.64 -23.24
CA SER A 610 41.48 -3.20 -23.53
C SER A 610 40.99 -2.43 -22.29
N ASN A 611 41.74 -1.40 -21.91
CA ASN A 611 41.36 -0.45 -20.85
C ASN A 611 40.54 0.73 -21.39
N CYS A 612 40.31 0.78 -22.70
CA CYS A 612 39.53 1.82 -23.36
C CYS A 612 38.23 1.23 -23.92
N VAL A 613 37.11 1.89 -23.62
CA VAL A 613 35.77 1.52 -24.05
C VAL A 613 35.10 2.75 -24.66
N GLU A 614 34.61 2.63 -25.90
CA GLU A 614 33.66 3.60 -26.45
C GLU A 614 32.27 3.31 -25.89
N VAL A 615 31.74 4.24 -25.11
CA VAL A 615 30.40 4.18 -24.54
C VAL A 615 29.48 5.08 -25.34
N GLU A 616 28.34 4.53 -25.71
CA GLU A 616 27.28 5.24 -26.43
C GLU A 616 26.03 5.34 -25.55
N LEU A 617 25.59 6.56 -25.30
CA LEU A 617 24.44 6.88 -24.48
C LEU A 617 23.47 7.74 -25.29
N ILE A 618 22.21 7.35 -25.38
CA ILE A 618 21.19 8.13 -26.10
C ILE A 618 20.23 8.75 -25.09
N HIS A 619 20.05 10.07 -25.15
CA HIS A 619 19.05 10.76 -24.34
C HIS A 619 18.36 11.85 -25.16
N SER A 620 17.03 11.87 -25.14
CA SER A 620 16.21 12.87 -25.85
C SER A 620 16.61 13.06 -27.33
N GLY A 621 16.94 11.96 -28.01
CA GLY A 621 17.36 11.94 -29.42
C GLY A 621 18.82 12.33 -29.69
N SER A 622 19.59 12.72 -28.67
CA SER A 622 21.02 13.02 -28.78
C SER A 622 21.88 11.81 -28.41
N LYS A 623 22.82 11.42 -29.29
CA LYS A 623 23.79 10.33 -29.09
C LYS A 623 25.10 10.90 -28.53
N TYR A 624 25.39 10.62 -27.27
CA TYR A 624 26.64 10.94 -26.61
C TYR A 624 27.63 9.81 -26.83
N LYS A 625 28.76 10.12 -27.46
CA LYS A 625 29.83 9.16 -27.71
C LYS A 625 31.04 9.52 -26.84
N VAL A 626 31.30 8.71 -25.83
CA VAL A 626 32.35 8.98 -24.84
C VAL A 626 33.38 7.86 -24.87
N SER A 627 34.65 8.21 -25.07
CA SER A 627 35.76 7.29 -24.92
C SER A 627 36.18 7.27 -23.46
N ALA A 628 35.88 6.19 -22.74
CA ALA A 628 36.22 6.00 -21.33
C ALA A 628 37.45 5.10 -21.21
N THR A 629 38.54 5.64 -20.66
CA THR A 629 39.81 4.92 -20.48
C THR A 629 40.14 4.78 -19.01
N LYS A 630 40.39 3.55 -18.54
CA LYS A 630 40.90 3.30 -17.19
C LYS A 630 42.41 3.57 -17.14
N SER A 631 42.80 4.71 -16.58
CA SER A 631 44.19 5.16 -16.49
C SER A 631 44.93 4.64 -15.25
N GLY A 632 44.19 4.27 -14.21
CA GLY A 632 44.74 3.72 -12.96
C GLY A 632 43.75 2.79 -12.24
N PRO A 633 44.12 2.27 -11.05
CA PRO A 633 43.22 1.43 -10.26
C PRO A 633 41.90 2.12 -9.90
N THR A 634 41.96 3.41 -9.60
CA THR A 634 40.84 4.27 -9.18
C THR A 634 40.64 5.48 -10.11
N SER A 635 41.37 5.56 -11.22
CA SER A 635 41.36 6.75 -12.09
C SER A 635 40.82 6.41 -13.48
N TYR A 636 39.90 7.25 -13.95
CA TYR A 636 39.31 7.18 -15.28
C TYR A 636 39.53 8.49 -16.04
N PHE A 637 39.79 8.37 -17.33
CA PHE A 637 39.93 9.48 -18.27
C PHE A 637 38.82 9.37 -19.31
N LEU A 638 37.93 10.37 -19.35
CA LEU A 638 36.84 10.46 -20.31
C LEU A 638 37.19 11.46 -21.41
N ALA A 639 36.99 11.10 -22.67
CA ALA A 639 37.16 11.99 -23.80
C ALA A 639 35.88 12.05 -24.66
N MET A 640 35.44 13.26 -25.01
CA MET A 640 34.27 13.51 -25.85
C MET A 640 34.49 14.80 -26.66
N ASN A 641 34.31 14.75 -27.99
CA ASN A 641 34.30 15.91 -28.88
C ASN A 641 35.48 16.89 -28.71
N GLY A 642 36.69 16.36 -28.47
CA GLY A 642 37.91 17.16 -28.27
C GLY A 642 38.08 17.76 -26.87
N SER A 643 37.19 17.43 -25.94
CA SER A 643 37.30 17.75 -24.50
C SER A 643 37.57 16.49 -23.67
N PHE A 644 38.13 16.67 -22.47
CA PHE A 644 38.41 15.55 -21.56
C PHE A 644 38.10 15.90 -20.10
N LYS A 645 37.85 14.87 -19.29
CA LYS A 645 37.78 14.95 -17.82
C LYS A 645 38.54 13.77 -17.21
N GLU A 646 39.29 14.04 -16.16
CA GLU A 646 39.93 13.03 -15.31
C GLU A 646 39.15 12.91 -14.00
N MET A 647 38.96 11.68 -13.52
CA MET A 647 38.06 11.41 -12.41
C MET A 647 38.57 10.28 -11.53
N GLU A 648 38.34 10.44 -10.23
CA GLU A 648 38.58 9.40 -9.23
C GLU A 648 37.29 8.64 -8.91
N VAL A 649 37.43 7.31 -8.85
CA VAL A 649 36.33 6.36 -8.71
C VAL A 649 36.71 5.31 -7.67
N HIS A 650 35.83 5.15 -6.68
CA HIS A 650 35.97 4.14 -5.64
C HIS A 650 34.77 3.19 -5.68
N LYS A 651 35.02 1.88 -5.80
CA LYS A 651 33.97 0.87 -5.72
C LYS A 651 33.49 0.71 -4.28
N LEU A 652 32.18 0.71 -4.10
CA LEU A 652 31.52 0.45 -2.82
C LEU A 652 31.25 -1.06 -2.67
N THR A 653 31.09 -1.51 -1.41
CA THR A 653 30.84 -2.93 -1.10
C THR A 653 29.45 -3.41 -1.51
N ASP A 654 28.52 -2.49 -1.72
CA ASP A 654 27.12 -2.74 -2.09
C ASP A 654 26.88 -2.77 -3.62
N GLY A 655 27.98 -2.82 -4.40
CA GLY A 655 27.97 -2.83 -5.86
C GLY A 655 27.89 -1.45 -6.53
N GLY A 656 27.76 -0.36 -5.75
CA GLY A 656 27.82 1.00 -6.27
C GLY A 656 29.24 1.51 -6.52
N MET A 657 29.33 2.72 -7.06
CA MET A 657 30.58 3.47 -7.18
C MET A 657 30.43 4.89 -6.64
N LEU A 658 31.44 5.33 -5.90
CA LEU A 658 31.61 6.70 -5.44
C LEU A 658 32.50 7.45 -6.42
N LEU A 659 31.95 8.43 -7.11
CA LEU A 659 32.66 9.25 -8.10
C LEU A 659 32.92 10.63 -7.51
N SER A 660 34.15 11.13 -7.68
CA SER A 660 34.51 12.52 -7.38
C SER A 660 34.48 13.34 -8.66
N ILE A 661 33.58 14.33 -8.73
CA ILE A 661 33.33 15.15 -9.92
C ILE A 661 33.31 16.61 -9.48
N ASP A 662 34.23 17.41 -10.01
CA ASP A 662 34.30 18.86 -9.79
C ASP A 662 34.25 19.27 -8.29
N GLY A 663 34.88 18.46 -7.42
CA GLY A 663 34.95 18.69 -5.97
C GLY A 663 33.75 18.17 -5.17
N ALA A 664 32.75 17.57 -5.81
CA ALA A 664 31.60 16.92 -5.17
C ALA A 664 31.69 15.38 -5.31
N SER A 665 31.13 14.67 -4.33
CA SER A 665 31.08 13.21 -4.33
C SER A 665 29.68 12.70 -4.63
N PHE A 666 29.56 11.77 -5.56
CA PHE A 666 28.29 11.18 -5.99
C PHE A 666 28.33 9.67 -5.84
N THR A 667 27.35 9.11 -5.12
CA THR A 667 27.10 7.67 -5.13
C THR A 667 26.32 7.31 -6.38
N THR A 668 26.78 6.30 -7.11
CA THR A 668 26.19 5.95 -8.40
C THR A 668 25.98 4.45 -8.54
N TYR A 669 24.90 4.08 -9.23
CA TYR A 669 24.54 2.68 -9.50
C TYR A 669 24.12 2.52 -10.94
N LEU A 670 24.56 1.43 -11.57
CA LEU A 670 24.14 1.04 -12.90
C LEU A 670 23.21 -0.17 -12.84
N ARG A 671 22.10 -0.04 -13.52
CA ARG A 671 21.18 -1.12 -13.83
C ARG A 671 21.13 -1.27 -15.35
N ASP A 672 21.72 -2.36 -15.83
CA ASP A 672 21.70 -2.70 -17.25
C ASP A 672 20.39 -3.39 -17.61
N GLU A 673 19.53 -2.69 -18.36
CA GLU A 673 18.27 -3.23 -18.87
C GLU A 673 18.43 -3.58 -20.36
N VAL A 674 17.53 -4.39 -20.91
CA VAL A 674 17.66 -4.94 -22.28
C VAL A 674 17.91 -3.85 -23.33
N ASP A 675 17.20 -2.75 -23.19
CA ASP A 675 17.09 -1.69 -24.19
C ASP A 675 17.55 -0.31 -23.66
N LYS A 676 17.93 -0.24 -22.38
CA LYS A 676 18.22 1.02 -21.68
C LYS A 676 19.30 0.80 -20.63
N TYR A 677 20.06 1.84 -20.34
CA TYR A 677 20.87 1.96 -19.13
C TYR A 677 20.13 2.83 -18.14
N ARG A 678 19.83 2.28 -16.96
CA ARG A 678 19.25 3.03 -15.86
C ARG A 678 20.35 3.32 -14.85
N ILE A 679 20.66 4.60 -14.69
CA ILE A 679 21.71 5.07 -13.80
C ILE A 679 21.05 5.85 -12.67
N VAL A 680 21.40 5.51 -11.44
CA VAL A 680 20.96 6.23 -10.24
C VAL A 680 22.16 7.03 -9.74
N ILE A 681 21.99 8.34 -9.56
CA ILE A 681 23.01 9.28 -9.06
C ILE A 681 22.44 9.90 -7.78
N GLY A 682 23.01 9.54 -6.64
CA GLY A 682 22.42 9.83 -5.34
C GLY A 682 21.05 9.15 -5.22
N ASN A 683 19.99 9.96 -5.24
CA ASN A 683 18.59 9.55 -5.18
C ASN A 683 17.80 9.88 -6.46
N GLN A 684 18.48 10.34 -7.52
CA GLN A 684 17.85 10.72 -8.79
C GLN A 684 18.17 9.69 -9.87
N THR A 685 17.17 9.35 -10.69
CA THR A 685 17.32 8.41 -11.79
C THR A 685 17.47 9.13 -13.12
N VAL A 686 18.47 8.72 -13.91
CA VAL A 686 18.61 9.08 -15.33
C VAL A 686 18.61 7.82 -16.18
N VAL A 687 17.94 7.91 -17.32
CA VAL A 687 17.77 6.80 -18.25
C VAL A 687 18.36 7.19 -19.59
N PHE A 688 19.24 6.33 -20.10
CA PHE A 688 19.77 6.42 -21.45
C PHE A 688 19.28 5.24 -22.26
N ASP A 689 18.75 5.50 -23.44
CA ASP A 689 18.39 4.42 -24.37
C ASP A 689 19.67 3.82 -24.97
N LYS A 690 19.65 2.51 -25.19
CA LYS A 690 20.62 1.85 -26.05
C LYS A 690 20.22 2.09 -27.50
N GLU A 691 21.18 2.04 -28.41
CA GLU A 691 20.87 2.08 -29.84
C GLU A 691 19.98 0.88 -30.19
N LYS A 692 18.71 1.17 -30.49
CA LYS A 692 17.72 0.15 -30.83
C LYS A 692 17.82 -0.17 -32.30
N ASP A 693 17.89 -1.46 -32.58
CA ASP A 693 17.76 -2.01 -33.91
C ASP A 693 16.28 -2.38 -34.13
N PRO A 694 15.49 -1.54 -34.82
CA PRO A 694 14.06 -1.76 -35.01
C PRO A 694 13.75 -3.01 -35.83
N SER A 695 14.75 -3.65 -36.45
CA SER A 695 14.61 -4.95 -37.12
C SER A 695 14.45 -6.13 -36.15
N LYS A 696 14.54 -5.92 -34.83
CA LYS A 696 14.45 -6.98 -33.81
C LYS A 696 13.22 -6.79 -32.93
N LEU A 697 12.32 -7.76 -32.93
CA LEU A 697 11.12 -7.77 -32.09
C LEU A 697 11.43 -8.50 -30.77
N ARG A 698 11.50 -7.73 -29.68
CA ARG A 698 11.84 -8.24 -28.33
C ARG A 698 10.66 -8.15 -27.37
N ALA A 699 10.62 -9.08 -26.41
CA ALA A 699 9.63 -9.08 -25.34
C ALA A 699 9.92 -7.95 -24.33
N PRO A 700 8.97 -7.03 -24.07
CA PRO A 700 9.19 -5.93 -23.13
C PRO A 700 9.11 -6.36 -21.65
N SER A 701 8.55 -7.54 -21.37
CA SER A 701 8.39 -8.09 -20.03
C SER A 701 8.50 -9.61 -20.05
N ALA A 702 8.79 -10.20 -18.89
CA ALA A 702 8.72 -11.63 -18.69
C ALA A 702 7.24 -12.08 -18.63
N GLY A 703 6.92 -13.22 -19.23
CA GLY A 703 5.54 -13.68 -19.35
C GLY A 703 5.40 -14.91 -20.24
N LYS A 704 4.22 -15.11 -20.83
CA LYS A 704 3.98 -16.19 -21.80
C LYS A 704 3.48 -15.61 -23.12
N LEU A 705 4.05 -16.01 -24.25
CA LEU A 705 3.49 -15.65 -25.56
C LEU A 705 2.17 -16.38 -25.75
N ILE A 706 1.04 -15.66 -25.72
CA ILE A 706 -0.29 -16.28 -25.88
C ILE A 706 -0.57 -16.51 -27.35
N ASN A 707 -0.42 -15.45 -28.14
CA ASN A 707 -0.88 -15.43 -29.51
C ASN A 707 0.01 -14.56 -30.39
N THR A 708 0.17 -14.98 -31.65
CA THR A 708 0.73 -14.17 -32.73
C THR A 708 -0.44 -13.64 -33.54
N LEU A 709 -0.60 -12.32 -33.63
CA LEU A 709 -1.73 -11.67 -34.31
C LEU A 709 -1.52 -11.57 -35.83
N VAL A 710 -0.31 -11.90 -36.28
CA VAL A 710 0.14 -11.77 -37.67
C VAL A 710 0.85 -13.06 -38.06
N GLU A 711 0.60 -13.53 -39.29
CA GLU A 711 1.25 -14.74 -39.83
C GLU A 711 2.74 -14.52 -40.09
N ASP A 712 3.51 -15.61 -40.20
CA ASP A 712 4.93 -15.55 -40.54
C ASP A 712 5.13 -14.98 -41.95
N GLY A 713 6.01 -13.99 -42.10
CA GLY A 713 6.17 -13.18 -43.30
C GLY A 713 5.08 -12.13 -43.51
N GLY A 714 4.11 -12.02 -42.60
CA GLY A 714 3.03 -11.04 -42.63
C GLY A 714 3.54 -9.62 -42.41
N HIS A 715 2.93 -8.68 -43.12
CA HIS A 715 3.28 -7.26 -43.05
C HIS A 715 2.51 -6.55 -41.92
N VAL A 716 3.18 -5.66 -41.20
CA VAL A 716 2.61 -4.83 -40.13
C VAL A 716 2.94 -3.37 -40.34
N ASP A 717 2.02 -2.50 -39.95
CA ASP A 717 2.24 -1.06 -39.87
C ASP A 717 2.82 -0.65 -38.51
N LYS A 718 3.53 0.48 -38.46
CA LYS A 718 3.99 1.08 -37.20
C LYS A 718 2.85 1.25 -36.20
N GLY A 719 3.04 0.74 -34.99
CA GLY A 719 2.04 0.79 -33.91
C GLY A 719 0.95 -0.28 -34.04
N GLN A 720 0.93 -1.07 -35.12
CA GLN A 720 -0.02 -2.16 -35.28
C GLN A 720 0.31 -3.30 -34.30
N PRO A 721 -0.69 -3.84 -33.59
CA PRO A 721 -0.56 -5.07 -32.81
C PRO A 721 -0.01 -6.24 -33.64
N TYR A 722 1.04 -6.89 -33.16
CA TYR A 722 1.62 -8.07 -33.83
C TYR A 722 1.62 -9.34 -32.95
N ALA A 723 1.62 -9.21 -31.63
CA ALA A 723 1.57 -10.33 -30.68
C ALA A 723 0.85 -9.96 -29.38
N GLU A 724 0.45 -10.98 -28.62
CA GLU A 724 -0.11 -10.84 -27.28
C GLU A 724 0.65 -11.72 -26.29
N ILE A 725 1.02 -11.15 -25.15
CA ILE A 725 1.71 -11.84 -24.08
C ILE A 725 0.89 -11.80 -22.79
N GLU A 726 0.96 -12.86 -21.99
CA GLU A 726 0.37 -12.94 -20.66
C GLU A 726 1.41 -12.51 -19.62
N VAL A 727 1.11 -11.44 -18.90
CA VAL A 727 1.94 -10.92 -17.81
C VAL A 727 1.01 -10.65 -16.64
N MET A 728 1.25 -11.30 -15.50
CA MET A 728 0.44 -11.13 -14.28
C MET A 728 -1.07 -11.39 -14.50
N LYS A 729 -1.45 -12.41 -15.29
CA LYS A 729 -2.84 -12.74 -15.72
C LYS A 729 -3.54 -11.66 -16.56
N MET A 730 -2.80 -10.66 -17.04
CA MET A 730 -3.29 -9.68 -17.99
C MET A 730 -2.73 -9.97 -19.38
N VAL A 731 -3.58 -9.82 -20.39
CA VAL A 731 -3.15 -9.84 -21.78
C VAL A 731 -2.56 -8.47 -22.12
N MET A 732 -1.30 -8.46 -22.51
CA MET A 732 -0.60 -7.27 -22.99
C MET A 732 -0.36 -7.42 -24.49
N THR A 733 -0.93 -6.48 -25.25
CA THR A 733 -0.73 -6.42 -26.69
C THR A 733 0.61 -5.75 -27.01
N LEU A 734 1.41 -6.40 -27.84
CA LEU A 734 2.67 -5.89 -28.35
C LEU A 734 2.43 -5.20 -29.70
N ALA A 735 2.81 -3.93 -29.78
CA ALA A 735 2.71 -3.13 -30.99
C ALA A 735 4.04 -3.12 -31.75
N ALA A 736 3.98 -3.15 -33.09
CA ALA A 736 5.15 -3.13 -33.95
C ALA A 736 5.86 -1.76 -33.85
N PRO A 737 7.20 -1.74 -33.71
CA PRO A 737 7.94 -0.49 -33.56
C PRO A 737 7.99 0.35 -34.84
N GLU A 738 8.00 -0.30 -36.01
CA GLU A 738 8.02 0.30 -37.34
C GLU A 738 7.24 -0.60 -38.32
N SER A 739 7.01 -0.12 -39.55
CA SER A 739 6.36 -0.91 -40.60
C SER A 739 7.34 -1.90 -41.24
N GLY A 740 6.90 -3.12 -41.50
CA GLY A 740 7.72 -4.15 -42.14
C GLY A 740 7.13 -5.55 -42.09
N LYS A 741 7.88 -6.55 -42.57
CA LYS A 741 7.47 -7.97 -42.54
C LYS A 741 8.04 -8.70 -41.33
N VAL A 742 7.16 -9.35 -40.58
CA VAL A 742 7.51 -10.10 -39.37
C VAL A 742 8.01 -11.49 -39.74
N THR A 743 9.12 -11.93 -39.14
CA THR A 743 9.57 -13.33 -39.15
C THR A 743 9.65 -13.85 -37.72
N TRP A 744 8.95 -14.92 -37.40
CA TRP A 744 8.84 -15.43 -36.03
C TRP A 744 10.00 -16.35 -35.66
N ILE A 745 10.51 -16.17 -34.44
CA ILE A 745 11.52 -17.06 -33.83
C ILE A 745 10.87 -17.95 -32.78
N LEU A 746 9.95 -17.40 -31.99
CA LEU A 746 9.24 -18.12 -30.93
C LEU A 746 7.82 -18.50 -31.36
N ARG A 747 7.33 -19.64 -30.85
CA ARG A 747 5.96 -20.12 -31.08
C ARG A 747 5.02 -19.72 -29.95
N PRO A 748 3.71 -19.54 -30.21
CA PRO A 748 2.70 -19.39 -29.18
C PRO A 748 2.82 -20.50 -28.11
N GLY A 749 2.68 -20.12 -26.85
CA GLY A 749 2.85 -20.98 -25.68
C GLY A 749 4.24 -20.91 -25.04
N ALA A 750 5.25 -20.32 -25.69
CA ALA A 750 6.59 -20.15 -25.14
C ALA A 750 6.60 -19.21 -23.92
N VAL A 751 7.40 -19.57 -22.91
CA VAL A 751 7.71 -18.69 -21.78
C VAL A 751 8.76 -17.68 -22.25
N LEU A 752 8.52 -16.41 -21.95
CA LEU A 752 9.35 -15.28 -22.32
C LEU A 752 10.06 -14.75 -21.08
N ASP A 753 11.37 -14.56 -21.20
CA ASP A 753 12.13 -13.70 -20.30
C ASP A 753 12.11 -12.26 -20.82
N MET A 754 12.38 -11.29 -19.94
CA MET A 754 12.47 -9.88 -20.32
C MET A 754 13.58 -9.70 -21.37
N GLY A 755 13.23 -9.15 -22.53
CA GLY A 755 14.14 -8.95 -23.66
C GLY A 755 14.33 -10.12 -24.59
N ALA A 756 13.64 -11.26 -24.35
CA ALA A 756 13.70 -12.41 -25.24
C ALA A 756 13.30 -12.02 -26.68
N MET A 757 14.02 -12.57 -27.66
CA MET A 757 13.75 -12.30 -29.07
C MET A 757 12.51 -13.08 -29.50
N ILE A 758 11.44 -12.39 -29.85
CA ILE A 758 10.18 -13.00 -30.30
C ILE A 758 10.25 -13.28 -31.81
N GLY A 759 10.85 -12.35 -32.56
CA GLY A 759 11.00 -12.41 -34.00
C GLY A 759 11.87 -11.29 -34.55
N THR A 760 11.95 -11.19 -35.87
CA THR A 760 12.60 -10.10 -36.60
C THR A 760 11.61 -9.37 -37.49
N LEU A 761 11.93 -8.13 -37.85
CA LEU A 761 11.15 -7.26 -38.71
C LEU A 761 12.02 -6.82 -39.88
N GLU A 762 11.65 -7.23 -41.10
CA GLU A 762 12.23 -6.71 -42.34
C GLU A 762 11.55 -5.38 -42.65
N LEU A 763 12.24 -4.27 -42.42
CA LEU A 763 11.69 -2.91 -42.54
C LEU A 763 11.41 -2.54 -44.00
N ASP A 764 10.27 -1.90 -44.26
CA ASP A 764 9.92 -1.42 -45.61
C ASP A 764 10.86 -0.31 -46.10
N ASP A 765 11.29 0.55 -45.17
CA ASP A 765 12.26 1.60 -45.43
C ASP A 765 13.43 1.47 -44.44
N PRO A 766 14.57 0.91 -44.88
CA PRO A 766 15.78 0.78 -44.08
C PRO A 766 16.34 2.13 -43.59
N SER A 767 15.90 3.26 -44.15
CA SER A 767 16.34 4.60 -43.76
C SER A 767 15.51 5.23 -42.62
N LEU A 768 14.36 4.63 -42.26
CA LEU A 768 13.55 5.02 -41.08
C LEU A 768 14.14 4.54 -39.75
N VAL A 769 15.29 3.85 -39.77
CA VAL A 769 16.16 3.64 -38.60
C VAL A 769 16.61 5.02 -38.14
N THR A 770 15.79 5.66 -37.31
CA THR A 770 16.05 7.02 -36.84
C THR A 770 17.20 6.96 -35.84
N THR A 771 18.43 7.02 -36.35
CA THR A 771 19.63 7.07 -35.52
C THR A 771 19.65 8.38 -34.75
N ALA A 772 19.88 8.30 -33.44
CA ALA A 772 20.02 9.48 -32.60
C ALA A 772 21.11 10.41 -33.15
N THR A 773 20.84 11.72 -33.18
CA THR A 773 21.78 12.70 -33.73
C THR A 773 23.03 12.79 -32.85
N PRO A 774 24.25 12.73 -33.41
CA PRO A 774 25.47 12.85 -32.61
C PRO A 774 25.50 14.18 -31.86
N TYR A 775 25.67 14.10 -30.54
CA TYR A 775 25.88 15.28 -29.71
C TYR A 775 27.22 15.91 -30.07
N LYS A 776 27.24 17.23 -30.33
CA LYS A 776 28.44 17.98 -30.77
C LYS A 776 29.07 18.83 -29.67
N GLY A 777 28.43 18.96 -28.51
CA GLY A 777 28.95 19.77 -27.40
C GLY A 777 30.13 19.09 -26.70
N GLN A 778 30.85 19.87 -25.90
CA GLN A 778 31.98 19.41 -25.09
C GLN A 778 31.57 19.20 -23.62
N PHE A 779 32.43 18.59 -22.82
CA PHE A 779 32.27 18.63 -21.36
C PHE A 779 32.33 20.08 -20.87
N PRO A 780 31.50 20.47 -19.88
CA PRO A 780 31.55 21.80 -19.31
C PRO A 780 32.92 22.07 -18.68
N ILE A 781 33.47 23.26 -18.96
CA ILE A 781 34.76 23.74 -18.46
C ILE A 781 34.53 24.35 -17.07
N GLU A 782 35.44 24.10 -16.14
CA GLU A 782 35.33 24.58 -14.76
C GLU A 782 35.28 26.12 -14.65
N ASP A 783 34.36 26.64 -13.83
CA ASP A 783 34.38 28.03 -13.34
C ASP A 783 35.26 28.19 -12.06
N ASN A 784 36.29 27.34 -11.89
CA ASN A 784 37.09 27.28 -10.65
C ASN A 784 38.23 28.30 -10.54
N ASN A 785 38.19 29.41 -11.28
CA ASN A 785 39.23 30.44 -11.20
C ASN A 785 39.22 31.30 -9.93
N GLN A 786 38.39 31.02 -8.92
CA GLN A 786 38.36 31.83 -7.68
C GLN A 786 38.81 31.13 -6.38
N LEU A 787 39.10 29.82 -6.38
CA LEU A 787 39.38 29.11 -5.12
C LEU A 787 40.86 28.80 -4.81
N SER A 788 41.83 29.19 -5.64
CA SER A 788 43.24 28.84 -5.41
C SER A 788 44.11 29.94 -4.78
N GLU A 789 43.78 31.23 -4.94
CA GLU A 789 44.66 32.31 -4.44
C GLU A 789 44.41 32.69 -2.96
N LYS A 790 43.16 32.63 -2.47
CA LYS A 790 42.86 33.05 -1.08
C LYS A 790 43.29 32.03 -0.02
N LEU A 791 43.27 30.74 -0.31
CA LEU A 791 43.67 29.68 0.62
C LEU A 791 45.20 29.60 0.80
N ASN A 792 45.96 29.84 -0.27
CA ASN A 792 47.43 29.89 -0.20
C ASN A 792 47.95 31.14 0.55
N HIS A 793 47.20 32.25 0.52
CA HIS A 793 47.58 33.45 1.25
C HIS A 793 47.40 33.33 2.78
N ALA A 794 46.41 32.53 3.23
CA ALA A 794 46.17 32.26 4.64
C ALA A 794 47.20 31.27 5.24
N HIS A 795 47.66 30.28 4.46
CA HIS A 795 48.68 29.33 4.92
C HIS A 795 50.05 29.99 5.11
N ASN A 796 50.44 30.92 4.22
CA ASN A 796 51.72 31.63 4.33
C ASN A 796 51.74 32.69 5.45
N LYS A 797 50.58 33.15 5.92
CA LYS A 797 50.50 34.10 7.05
C LYS A 797 50.59 33.41 8.43
N TYR A 798 50.37 32.10 8.48
CA TYR A 798 50.52 31.29 9.70
C TYR A 798 51.95 30.78 9.93
N LYS A 799 52.84 30.97 8.94
CA LYS A 799 54.21 30.47 8.95
C LYS A 799 55.28 31.58 8.96
N ALA A 800 54.86 32.85 9.03
CA ALA A 800 55.73 34.03 9.08
C ALA A 800 55.75 34.64 10.48
#